data_AF-A0AAW1JZ01-F1
#
_entry.id   AF-A0AAW1JZ01-F1
#
_cell.length_a   1.000
_cell.length_b   1.000
_cell.length_c   1.000
_cell.angle_alpha   90.00
_cell.angle_beta   90.00
_cell.angle_gamma   90.00
#
_symmetry.space_group_name_H-M   'P 1'
#
loop_
_entity.id
_entity.type
_entity.pdbx_description
1 polymer ?
#
loop_
_entity_poly.entity_id
_entity_poly.type
_entity_poly.pdbx_seq_one_letter_code
_entity_poly.pdbx_strand_id
1 'polypeptide(L)'
;MEDRYLNLRKQLEELGYHQYLKIECVPLVEKLVSDLIHTTESLRKYMKISKDAINERDNLLLGAEPYKCDNAKLVKECNELHLAFLQFREQHDKLQKDFKRRITLLEKQKIDSDLEKEKLITKLKSLELDLAHKNSKLLNSESSKLGLKPSLKTSTMSSLPRCKCCSKEKGNVQSLAEDKILTLMKDISKLKEERLELTEANLAYKDQINSRDKEIQRLVSLLEGGRPIQALNQDCCYKDVELKMSRMQDDIEIMQRSRKDLENRLKEAVIKQHEAMKRALTLAERNKVLEKEMRDIDQIALAVEADCNSTVKCNANKLYRLQERCHESVLQIQQLEKEVANLKRDKQELVSDYDVVKTEKRHLQSVLETALDEKKRLNDRLNQYSIIEHDLNMEIDRLVQTSTSQKQRIAELECRLLSNGEIPFEQPSPVKPKKKGKAGTTSPTKKKKKPAKRASPTNWVTADVSRVPDNTPASPAESTGKGSSPTPSRDVSPKYSLGNALPRTRRDFCDDPKTCVAELRNLIMDEIRNKDVCLSHLKEIIGNEFDHIQTRANMSLDHLKNERDYYMKECQNLMEKMRNMCNNKPSLDTDGSIARKLMEKEQLIATLEHENRQLSQEKHNLMTRLETSRDRIDNDTDVVSARSSLKRLERDRELLKADIQRLEEERDGMRHRLNTMAEHHLQEKARLEGMLKNSEEDVRKLEADRRDFMHTQGSRRATINNLQEECDMLRDQLRNCQSEFNQQRAYHAQLKTLHEQTDRALADCQSQLHQVEKEMFAVQERLKLTENEKEHATKEIFDLRNELTVLKGNLAKMDQEKDSLLHSLDDKTERIVALEEDLRKREMKISSLESSLADMRRKISVFTYSMQWLQEVVENYTKEYPF
;
A
#
# COMPACT_ATOMS: atom_id res chain seq x y z
N MET A 1 55.70 -26.24 132.97
CA MET A 1 56.46 -26.23 131.69
C MET A 1 55.91 -27.26 130.72
N GLU A 2 55.62 -28.48 131.17
CA GLU A 2 55.02 -29.52 130.34
C GLU A 2 53.65 -29.14 129.74
N ASP A 3 52.75 -28.52 130.52
CA ASP A 3 51.45 -28.06 129.98
C ASP A 3 51.59 -26.98 128.90
N ARG A 4 52.56 -26.06 129.04
CA ARG A 4 52.85 -25.05 128.01
C ARG A 4 53.43 -25.67 126.75
N TYR A 5 54.30 -26.67 126.91
CA TYR A 5 54.84 -27.43 125.80
C TYR A 5 53.74 -28.17 125.03
N LEU A 6 52.83 -28.86 125.73
CA LEU A 6 51.71 -29.59 125.13
C LEU A 6 50.74 -28.67 124.40
N ASN A 7 50.39 -27.52 124.99
CA ASN A 7 49.52 -26.53 124.36
C ASN A 7 50.17 -25.89 123.12
N LEU A 8 51.44 -25.49 123.21
CA LEU A 8 52.17 -24.94 122.06
C LEU A 8 52.33 -25.98 120.94
N ARG A 9 52.57 -27.24 121.31
CA ARG A 9 52.68 -28.35 120.36
C ARG A 9 51.37 -28.55 119.60
N LYS A 10 50.24 -28.51 120.30
CA LYS A 10 48.91 -28.60 119.68
C LYS A 10 48.65 -27.44 118.72
N GLN A 11 48.97 -26.20 119.10
CA GLN A 11 48.82 -25.03 118.22
C GLN A 11 49.71 -25.12 116.97
N LEU A 12 50.94 -25.62 117.11
CA LEU A 12 51.84 -25.85 115.97
C LEU A 12 51.32 -26.94 115.05
N GLU A 13 50.78 -28.04 115.60
CA GLU A 13 50.14 -29.10 114.81
C GLU A 13 48.89 -28.59 114.07
N GLU A 14 48.07 -27.76 114.70
CA GLU A 14 46.93 -27.07 114.06
C GLU A 14 47.38 -26.15 112.91
N LEU A 15 48.56 -25.55 113.03
CA LEU A 15 49.22 -24.76 111.96
C LEU A 15 49.99 -25.63 110.95
N GLY A 16 50.00 -26.96 111.11
CA GLY A 16 50.64 -27.91 110.19
C GLY A 16 52.13 -28.19 110.47
N TYR A 17 52.70 -27.68 111.56
CA TYR A 17 54.10 -27.86 111.94
C TYR A 17 54.28 -29.08 112.86
N HIS A 18 54.79 -30.18 112.29
CA HIS A 18 54.90 -31.47 112.99
C HIS A 18 56.32 -31.80 113.48
N GLN A 19 57.33 -30.95 113.25
CA GLN A 19 58.73 -31.24 113.62
C GLN A 19 58.95 -31.29 115.14
N TYR A 20 59.92 -32.09 115.60
CA TYR A 20 60.25 -32.20 117.04
C TYR A 20 60.71 -30.86 117.63
N LEU A 21 60.05 -30.40 118.70
CA LEU A 21 60.38 -29.16 119.41
C LEU A 21 61.14 -29.49 120.70
N LYS A 22 62.32 -28.90 120.88
CA LYS A 22 63.07 -28.98 122.15
C LYS A 22 62.41 -28.10 123.21
N ILE A 23 62.37 -28.59 124.45
CA ILE A 23 61.69 -27.94 125.58
C ILE A 23 62.29 -26.54 125.90
N GLU A 24 63.59 -26.35 125.69
CA GLU A 24 64.28 -25.07 125.91
C GLU A 24 63.81 -23.96 124.97
N CYS A 25 63.30 -24.31 123.78
CA CYS A 25 62.88 -23.35 122.77
C CYS A 25 61.43 -22.87 122.93
N VAL A 26 60.66 -23.46 123.86
CA VAL A 26 59.22 -23.18 124.08
C VAL A 26 58.92 -21.69 124.25
N PRO A 27 59.62 -20.91 125.09
CA PRO A 27 59.26 -19.51 125.33
C PRO A 27 59.40 -18.60 124.09
N LEU A 28 60.33 -18.94 123.19
CA LEU A 28 60.54 -18.19 121.95
C LEU A 28 59.49 -18.58 120.91
N VAL A 29 59.26 -19.88 120.72
CA VAL A 29 58.29 -20.38 119.74
C VAL A 29 56.86 -20.00 120.13
N GLU A 30 56.54 -19.98 121.43
CA GLU A 30 55.25 -19.50 121.95
C GLU A 30 54.98 -18.04 121.57
N LYS A 31 55.99 -17.15 121.71
CA LYS A 31 55.87 -15.75 121.27
C LYS A 31 55.70 -15.62 119.77
N LEU A 32 56.48 -16.36 118.98
CA LEU A 32 56.39 -16.32 117.52
C LEU A 32 55.04 -16.83 117.01
N VAL A 33 54.50 -17.89 117.61
CA VAL A 33 53.16 -18.41 117.29
C VAL A 33 52.09 -17.41 117.69
N SER A 34 52.20 -16.79 118.87
CA SER A 34 51.29 -15.72 119.30
C SER A 34 51.29 -14.53 118.33
N ASP A 35 52.48 -14.06 117.90
CA ASP A 35 52.61 -12.96 116.93
C ASP A 35 52.06 -13.36 115.55
N LEU A 36 52.28 -14.61 115.12
CA LEU A 36 51.74 -15.12 113.86
C LEU A 36 50.21 -15.20 113.88
N ILE A 37 49.63 -15.67 114.98
CA ILE A 37 48.17 -15.71 115.16
C ILE A 37 47.62 -14.28 115.14
N HIS A 38 48.22 -13.36 115.91
CA HIS A 38 47.79 -11.96 115.97
C HIS A 38 47.88 -11.26 114.60
N THR A 39 48.97 -11.45 113.86
CA THR A 39 49.13 -10.88 112.51
C THR A 39 48.17 -11.48 111.50
N THR A 40 47.88 -12.78 111.57
CA THR A 40 46.92 -13.46 110.70
C THR A 40 45.49 -13.02 110.98
N GLU A 41 45.11 -12.89 112.24
CA GLU A 41 43.79 -12.38 112.66
C GLU A 41 43.62 -10.91 112.28
N SER A 42 44.67 -10.10 112.45
CA SER A 42 44.70 -8.71 112.00
C SER A 42 44.53 -8.62 110.49
N LEU A 43 45.22 -9.46 109.71
CA LEU A 43 45.07 -9.51 108.26
C LEU A 43 43.64 -9.90 107.86
N ARG A 44 43.06 -10.94 108.48
CA ARG A 44 41.65 -11.33 108.23
C ARG A 44 40.70 -10.18 108.54
N LYS A 45 40.93 -9.45 109.63
CA LYS A 45 40.13 -8.26 109.99
C LYS A 45 40.24 -7.17 108.91
N TYR A 46 41.45 -6.84 108.45
CA TYR A 46 41.63 -5.84 107.39
C TYR A 46 41.09 -6.29 106.03
N MET A 47 41.20 -7.58 105.69
CA MET A 47 40.58 -8.15 104.49
C MET A 47 39.06 -8.04 104.55
N LYS A 48 38.45 -8.32 105.72
CA LYS A 48 37.01 -8.14 105.92
C LYS A 48 36.59 -6.68 105.75
N ILE A 49 37.30 -5.75 106.40
CA ILE A 49 37.04 -4.30 106.25
C ILE A 49 37.19 -3.87 104.80
N SER A 50 38.22 -4.33 104.09
CA SER A 50 38.41 -4.02 102.67
C SER A 50 37.28 -4.57 101.81
N LYS A 51 36.81 -5.79 102.08
CA LYS A 51 35.69 -6.40 101.36
C LYS A 51 34.39 -5.66 101.62
N ASP A 52 34.13 -5.30 102.87
CA ASP A 52 32.95 -4.53 103.26
C ASP A 52 32.98 -3.13 102.63
N ALA A 53 34.14 -2.47 102.58
CA ALA A 53 34.32 -1.19 101.88
C ALA A 53 34.12 -1.29 100.36
N ILE A 54 34.53 -2.39 99.72
CA ILE A 54 34.26 -2.63 98.29
C ILE A 54 32.76 -2.82 98.06
N ASN A 55 32.09 -3.62 98.90
CA ASN A 55 30.64 -3.82 98.79
C ASN A 55 29.87 -2.53 99.02
N GLU A 56 30.29 -1.69 99.97
CA GLU A 56 29.69 -0.38 100.22
C GLU A 56 29.89 0.55 99.02
N ARG A 57 31.09 0.60 98.43
CA ARG A 57 31.34 1.31 97.17
C ARG A 57 30.41 0.84 96.06
N ASP A 58 30.24 -0.47 95.88
CA ASP A 58 29.42 -1.03 94.81
C ASP A 58 27.93 -0.71 95.01
N ASN A 59 27.45 -0.76 96.25
CA ASN A 59 26.10 -0.33 96.61
C ASN A 59 25.89 1.17 96.35
N LEU A 60 26.86 2.02 96.69
CA LEU A 60 26.81 3.46 96.40
C LEU A 60 26.82 3.72 94.89
N LEU A 61 27.62 2.98 94.12
CA LEU A 61 27.64 3.07 92.66
C LEU A 61 26.32 2.64 92.03
N LEU A 62 25.69 1.59 92.55
CA LEU A 62 24.38 1.13 92.11
C LEU A 62 23.28 2.15 92.43
N GLY A 63 23.34 2.79 93.60
CA GLY A 63 22.45 3.90 93.97
C GLY A 63 22.66 5.16 93.11
N ALA A 64 23.85 5.37 92.56
CA ALA A 64 24.15 6.47 91.64
C ALA A 64 23.73 6.18 90.18
N GLU A 65 23.44 4.93 89.83
CA GLU A 65 23.13 4.51 88.46
C GLU A 65 21.87 5.17 87.86
N PRO A 66 20.75 5.33 88.60
CA PRO A 66 19.57 6.04 88.08
C PRO A 66 19.91 7.48 87.66
N TYR A 67 20.72 8.19 88.45
CA TYR A 67 21.15 9.56 88.14
C TYR A 67 22.07 9.63 86.91
N LYS A 68 22.91 8.61 86.68
CA LYS A 68 23.71 8.52 85.44
C LYS A 68 22.81 8.29 84.22
N CYS A 69 21.82 7.40 84.33
CA CYS A 69 20.86 7.16 83.27
C CYS A 69 20.04 8.41 82.95
N ASP A 70 19.55 9.12 83.97
CA ASP A 70 18.77 10.34 83.77
C ASP A 70 19.64 11.49 83.24
N ASN A 71 20.88 11.65 83.70
CA ASN A 71 21.84 12.58 83.08
C ASN A 71 22.11 12.24 81.60
N ALA A 72 22.23 10.96 81.24
CA ALA A 72 22.42 10.55 79.84
C ALA A 72 21.19 10.88 78.98
N LYS A 73 19.98 10.69 79.51
CA LYS A 73 18.73 11.11 78.83
C LYS A 73 18.67 12.62 78.66
N LEU A 74 18.95 13.38 79.72
CA LEU A 74 18.94 14.85 79.67
C LEU A 74 19.96 15.39 78.66
N VAL A 75 21.17 14.84 78.62
CA VAL A 75 22.19 15.23 77.62
C VAL A 75 21.69 14.93 76.20
N LYS A 76 21.04 13.78 75.99
CA LYS A 76 20.45 13.42 74.70
C LYS A 76 19.33 14.39 74.30
N GLU A 77 18.39 14.67 75.20
CA GLU A 77 17.30 15.63 74.98
C GLU A 77 17.82 17.04 74.72
N CYS A 78 18.81 17.51 75.49
CA CYS A 78 19.46 18.81 75.26
C CYS A 78 20.13 18.89 73.88
N ASN A 79 20.76 17.80 73.41
CA ASN A 79 21.38 17.75 72.09
C ASN A 79 20.33 17.71 70.96
N GLU A 80 19.25 16.94 71.12
CA GLU A 80 18.13 16.91 70.18
C GLU A 80 17.44 18.28 70.07
N LEU A 81 17.20 18.94 71.19
CA LEU A 81 16.65 20.30 71.24
C LEU A 81 17.59 21.31 70.58
N HIS A 82 18.91 21.21 70.82
CA HIS A 82 19.88 22.11 70.17
C HIS A 82 19.93 21.92 68.65
N LEU A 83 19.88 20.66 68.18
CA LEU A 83 19.81 20.35 66.76
C LEU A 83 18.53 20.88 66.12
N ALA A 84 17.38 20.69 66.78
CA ALA A 84 16.11 21.23 66.32
C ALA A 84 16.16 22.77 66.26
N PHE A 85 16.73 23.42 67.28
CA PHE A 85 16.91 24.87 67.30
C PHE A 85 17.79 25.37 66.13
N LEU A 86 18.89 24.68 65.83
CA LEU A 86 19.74 25.00 64.68
C LEU A 86 18.98 24.87 63.35
N GLN A 87 18.19 23.80 63.18
CA GLN A 87 17.37 23.59 61.99
C GLN A 87 16.31 24.69 61.83
N PHE A 88 15.61 25.05 62.92
CA PHE A 88 14.64 26.15 62.90
C PHE A 88 15.31 27.49 62.56
N ARG A 89 16.50 27.76 63.10
CA ARG A 89 17.26 28.97 62.77
C ARG A 89 17.66 29.00 61.28
N GLU A 90 18.18 27.89 60.76
CA GLU A 90 18.55 27.76 59.34
C GLU A 90 17.33 27.98 58.40
N GLN A 91 16.17 27.43 58.76
CA GLN A 91 14.93 27.63 58.00
C GLN A 91 14.44 29.08 58.07
N HIS A 92 14.48 29.69 59.26
CA HIS A 92 14.08 31.08 59.45
C HIS A 92 15.00 32.04 58.67
N ASP A 93 16.32 31.82 58.73
CA ASP A 93 17.29 32.63 57.97
C ASP A 93 17.09 32.50 56.46
N LYS A 94 16.72 31.30 55.98
CA LYS A 94 16.36 31.08 54.57
C LYS A 94 15.11 31.88 54.19
N LEU A 95 14.04 31.80 54.97
CA LEU A 95 12.82 32.58 54.74
C LEU A 95 13.08 34.09 54.77
N GLN A 96 13.91 34.55 55.73
CA GLN A 96 14.27 35.96 55.82
C GLN A 96 15.07 36.43 54.59
N LYS A 97 16.00 35.61 54.07
CA LYS A 97 16.72 35.88 52.82
C LYS A 97 15.78 35.91 51.62
N ASP A 98 14.82 34.98 51.53
CA ASP A 98 13.83 34.93 50.45
C ASP A 98 12.90 36.15 50.47
N PHE A 99 12.45 36.59 51.65
CA PHE A 99 11.69 37.84 51.78
C PHE A 99 12.52 39.07 51.38
N LYS A 100 13.80 39.16 51.77
CA LYS A 100 14.69 40.25 51.31
C LYS A 100 14.88 40.26 49.79
N ARG A 101 15.06 39.09 49.16
CA ARG A 101 15.10 38.96 47.69
C ARG A 101 13.80 39.42 47.05
N ARG A 102 12.66 39.05 47.62
CA ARG A 102 11.35 39.48 47.10
C ARG A 102 11.16 40.99 47.23
N ILE A 103 11.58 41.59 48.34
CA ILE A 103 11.56 43.05 48.53
C ILE A 103 12.40 43.75 47.46
N THR A 104 13.67 43.35 47.30
CA THR A 104 14.55 43.97 46.29
C THR A 104 14.05 43.79 44.86
N LEU A 105 13.42 42.66 44.53
CA LEU A 105 12.78 42.45 43.22
C LEU A 105 11.57 43.39 43.02
N LEU A 106 10.72 43.53 44.03
CA LEU A 106 9.58 44.46 43.99
C LEU A 106 10.04 45.91 43.91
N GLU A 107 11.13 46.28 44.57
CA GLU A 107 11.75 47.61 44.47
C GLU A 107 12.27 47.88 43.05
N LYS A 108 12.95 46.91 42.42
CA LYS A 108 13.36 47.02 41.00
C LYS A 108 12.16 47.21 40.08
N GLN A 109 11.13 46.38 40.23
CA GLN A 109 9.90 46.48 39.43
C GLN A 109 9.19 47.82 39.61
N LYS A 110 9.20 48.37 40.84
CA LYS A 110 8.68 49.70 41.14
C LYS A 110 9.48 50.79 40.39
N ILE A 111 10.81 50.73 40.45
CA ILE A 111 11.69 51.67 39.73
C ILE A 111 11.43 51.60 38.23
N ASP A 112 11.34 50.41 37.64
CA ASP A 112 11.06 50.23 36.21
C ASP A 112 9.69 50.82 35.82
N SER A 113 8.66 50.59 36.65
CA SER A 113 7.33 51.15 36.45
C SER A 113 7.31 52.67 36.57
N ASP A 114 8.06 53.24 37.52
CA ASP A 114 8.21 54.69 37.69
C ASP A 114 8.94 55.31 36.50
N LEU A 115 9.98 54.67 35.96
CA LEU A 115 10.67 55.10 34.74
C LEU A 115 9.74 55.04 33.51
N GLU A 116 8.91 54.01 33.39
CA GLU A 116 7.92 53.93 32.31
C GLU A 116 6.85 55.02 32.45
N LYS A 117 6.38 55.28 33.67
CA LYS A 117 5.47 56.39 33.97
C LYS A 117 6.09 57.74 33.58
N GLU A 118 7.37 57.99 33.88
CA GLU A 118 8.07 59.21 33.45
C GLU A 118 8.18 59.34 31.92
N LYS A 119 8.46 58.23 31.22
CA LYS A 119 8.45 58.20 29.74
C LYS A 119 7.07 58.53 29.17
N LEU A 120 6.00 58.02 29.79
CA LEU A 120 4.62 58.33 29.38
C LEU A 120 4.27 59.79 29.68
N ILE A 121 4.70 60.35 30.81
CA ILE A 121 4.50 61.76 31.15
C ILE A 121 5.22 62.67 30.15
N THR A 122 6.48 62.38 29.80
CA THR A 122 7.24 63.17 28.82
C THR A 122 6.59 63.10 27.43
N LYS A 123 6.10 61.91 27.05
CA LYS A 123 5.34 61.74 25.80
C LYS A 123 4.02 62.51 25.81
N LEU A 124 3.26 62.49 26.91
CA LEU A 124 2.06 63.30 27.08
C LEU A 124 2.37 64.79 26.95
N LYS A 125 3.41 65.30 27.61
CA LYS A 125 3.86 66.70 27.48
C LYS A 125 4.21 67.07 26.03
N SER A 126 4.87 66.18 25.30
CA SER A 126 5.18 66.41 23.87
C SER A 126 3.92 66.45 23.01
N LEU A 127 2.95 65.58 23.28
CA LEU A 127 1.66 65.55 22.58
C LEU A 127 0.78 66.75 22.96
N GLU A 128 0.82 67.21 24.21
CA GLU A 128 0.17 68.44 24.67
C GLU A 128 0.77 69.68 23.98
N LEU A 129 2.10 69.74 23.82
CA LEU A 129 2.77 70.78 23.03
C LEU A 129 2.36 70.71 21.56
N ASP A 130 2.32 69.52 20.95
CA ASP A 130 1.87 69.33 19.57
C ASP A 130 0.39 69.68 19.39
N LEU A 131 -0.46 69.34 20.36
CA LEU A 131 -1.88 69.72 20.39
C LEU A 131 -2.06 71.21 20.63
N ALA A 132 -1.25 71.86 21.46
CA ALA A 132 -1.24 73.31 21.62
C ALA A 132 -0.75 74.01 20.33
N HIS A 133 0.23 73.45 19.62
CA HIS A 133 0.67 73.92 18.31
C HIS A 133 -0.40 73.71 17.23
N LYS A 134 -1.21 72.65 17.30
CA LYS A 134 -2.34 72.40 16.39
C LYS A 134 -3.58 73.22 16.74
N ASN A 135 -3.91 73.39 18.02
CA ASN A 135 -5.00 74.24 18.50
C ASN A 135 -4.71 75.73 18.31
N SER A 136 -3.46 76.18 18.49
CA SER A 136 -3.08 77.55 18.10
C SER A 136 -3.17 77.78 16.60
N LYS A 137 -2.96 76.75 15.76
CA LYS A 137 -3.26 76.80 14.31
C LYS A 137 -4.76 76.76 13.99
N LEU A 138 -5.60 76.13 14.82
CA LEU A 138 -7.05 76.04 14.65
C LEU A 138 -7.83 77.25 15.22
N LEU A 139 -7.30 77.94 16.24
CA LEU A 139 -7.91 79.12 16.87
C LEU A 139 -7.48 80.47 16.26
N ASN A 140 -6.47 80.49 15.39
CA ASN A 140 -5.98 81.72 14.72
C ASN A 140 -6.24 81.75 13.20
N SER A 141 -7.32 81.12 12.73
CA SER A 141 -7.91 81.37 11.41
C SER A 141 -9.33 81.90 11.51
N GLU A 142 -9.53 82.94 12.32
CA GLU A 142 -10.36 84.09 11.93
C GLU A 142 -9.89 85.33 12.70
N SER A 143 -9.51 86.34 11.92
CA SER A 143 -9.12 87.71 12.28
C SER A 143 -7.67 87.99 12.71
N SER A 144 -7.01 88.74 11.82
CA SER A 144 -5.96 89.75 12.09
C SER A 144 -4.49 89.29 12.11
N LYS A 145 -3.80 89.47 10.97
CA LYS A 145 -2.76 90.51 10.74
C LYS A 145 -1.72 90.09 9.70
N LEU A 146 -1.57 90.98 8.71
CA LEU A 146 -0.33 91.36 8.02
C LEU A 146 0.40 90.28 7.20
N GLY A 147 -0.07 90.12 5.96
CA GLY A 147 0.65 89.49 4.87
C GLY A 147 1.71 90.42 4.28
N LEU A 148 2.97 90.12 4.54
CA LEU A 148 4.16 90.59 3.84
C LEU A 148 4.96 89.34 3.41
N LYS A 149 4.94 89.04 2.11
CA LYS A 149 5.87 88.16 1.38
C LYS A 149 6.83 89.11 0.64
N PRO A 150 8.15 88.89 0.59
CA PRO A 150 8.67 87.91 -0.37
C PRO A 150 9.98 87.19 0.02
N SER A 151 10.16 85.99 -0.54
CA SER A 151 11.39 85.51 -1.19
C SER A 151 12.72 86.20 -0.83
N LEU A 152 13.57 85.48 -0.09
CA LEU A 152 15.04 85.39 -0.25
C LEU A 152 15.43 84.05 0.43
N LYS A 153 15.91 83.05 -0.32
CA LYS A 153 17.33 82.78 -0.64
C LYS A 153 18.17 82.45 0.60
N THR A 154 19.11 81.52 0.41
CA THR A 154 20.21 81.06 1.30
C THR A 154 19.81 80.26 2.54
N SER A 155 20.38 79.10 2.89
CA SER A 155 21.47 78.25 2.38
C SER A 155 21.33 76.92 3.17
N THR A 156 21.47 75.74 2.56
CA THR A 156 22.66 74.87 2.72
C THR A 156 22.97 74.57 4.20
N MET A 157 22.81 73.35 4.74
CA MET A 157 23.37 72.04 4.36
C MET A 157 22.39 70.92 4.81
N SER A 158 22.12 69.79 4.13
CA SER A 158 22.52 69.24 2.82
C SER A 158 21.55 68.08 2.45
N SER A 159 20.92 68.22 1.27
CA SER A 159 20.66 67.22 0.19
C SER A 159 20.18 65.77 0.46
N LEU A 160 19.03 65.40 -0.14
CA LEU A 160 18.85 64.72 -1.45
C LEU A 160 19.98 63.76 -1.95
N PRO A 161 19.72 62.83 -2.92
CA PRO A 161 18.51 62.72 -3.75
C PRO A 161 17.92 61.31 -3.96
N ARG A 162 16.62 61.31 -4.26
CA ARG A 162 15.96 60.61 -5.39
C ARG A 162 16.85 59.66 -6.21
N CYS A 163 16.39 58.42 -6.40
CA CYS A 163 15.97 57.83 -7.70
C CYS A 163 16.13 56.29 -7.71
N LYS A 164 15.29 55.64 -8.51
CA LYS A 164 15.10 54.21 -8.69
C LYS A 164 16.39 53.40 -8.95
N CYS A 165 16.38 52.21 -8.34
CA CYS A 165 16.98 50.94 -8.73
C CYS A 165 18.50 50.80 -8.84
N CYS A 166 18.96 49.77 -8.12
CA CYS A 166 20.17 48.98 -8.28
C CYS A 166 21.47 49.47 -7.60
N SER A 167 21.65 48.91 -6.39
CA SER A 167 22.83 48.12 -5.97
C SER A 167 23.65 48.64 -4.77
N LYS A 168 23.86 47.72 -3.81
CA LYS A 168 25.01 47.58 -2.87
C LYS A 168 24.85 48.03 -1.40
N GLU A 169 24.27 47.13 -0.59
CA GLU A 169 24.97 46.38 0.48
C GLU A 169 25.68 47.07 1.68
N LYS A 170 25.37 48.31 2.09
CA LYS A 170 26.02 48.89 3.29
C LYS A 170 25.11 49.40 4.42
N GLY A 171 23.81 49.12 4.37
CA GLY A 171 22.84 49.46 5.44
C GLY A 171 22.54 48.33 6.45
N ASN A 172 22.83 47.07 6.12
CA ASN A 172 22.50 45.94 6.99
C ASN A 172 23.52 45.68 8.10
N VAL A 173 24.79 46.05 7.93
CA VAL A 173 25.85 45.69 8.90
C VAL A 173 25.75 46.51 10.19
N GLN A 174 25.30 47.75 10.13
CA GLN A 174 25.24 48.63 11.29
C GLN A 174 24.06 48.31 12.21
N SER A 175 22.88 48.00 11.65
CA SER A 175 21.76 47.46 12.43
C SER A 175 22.09 46.07 12.99
N LEU A 176 22.75 45.20 12.22
CA LEU A 176 23.22 43.90 12.74
C LEU A 176 24.25 44.07 13.88
N ALA A 177 25.11 45.09 13.81
CA ALA A 177 26.07 45.38 14.87
C ALA A 177 25.37 45.92 16.13
N GLU A 178 24.39 46.81 15.99
CA GLU A 178 23.57 47.33 17.09
C GLU A 178 22.74 46.22 17.75
N ASP A 179 22.09 45.35 16.96
CA ASP A 179 21.36 44.17 17.44
C ASP A 179 22.29 43.19 18.17
N LYS A 180 23.51 43.01 17.66
CA LYS A 180 24.52 42.15 18.29
C LYS A 180 25.06 42.78 19.58
N ILE A 181 25.25 44.09 19.63
CA ILE A 181 25.62 44.81 20.86
C ILE A 181 24.50 44.67 21.91
N LEU A 182 23.23 44.84 21.53
CA LEU A 182 22.09 44.65 22.44
C LEU A 182 22.00 43.22 22.96
N THR A 183 22.22 42.23 22.10
CA THR A 183 22.23 40.82 22.48
C THR A 183 23.37 40.52 23.45
N LEU A 184 24.59 40.99 23.13
CA LEU A 184 25.76 40.83 24.00
C LEU A 184 25.58 41.57 25.33
N MET A 185 24.98 42.76 25.35
CA MET A 185 24.66 43.49 26.58
C MET A 185 23.65 42.72 27.44
N LYS A 186 22.64 42.10 26.83
CA LYS A 186 21.67 41.26 27.52
C LYS A 186 22.33 40.03 28.12
N ASP A 187 23.24 39.39 27.39
CA ASP A 187 23.95 38.21 27.87
C ASP A 187 24.97 38.57 28.96
N ILE A 188 25.65 39.72 28.87
CA ILE A 188 26.50 40.25 29.95
C ILE A 188 25.68 40.52 31.21
N SER A 189 24.46 41.06 31.08
CA SER A 189 23.58 41.29 32.23
C SER A 189 23.14 39.97 32.88
N LYS A 190 22.75 38.96 32.09
CA LYS A 190 22.41 37.62 32.60
C LYS A 190 23.59 36.97 33.31
N LEU A 191 24.78 36.98 32.70
CA LEU A 191 25.98 36.41 33.32
C LEU A 191 26.36 37.13 34.63
N LYS A 192 26.08 38.44 34.74
CA LYS A 192 26.26 39.18 36.00
C LYS A 192 25.26 38.78 37.07
N GLU A 193 24.00 38.51 36.70
CA GLU A 193 22.97 38.00 37.61
C GLU A 193 23.31 36.58 38.09
N GLU A 194 23.66 35.67 37.18
CA GLU A 194 24.09 34.30 37.51
C GLU A 194 25.31 34.31 38.43
N ARG A 195 26.30 35.17 38.17
CA ARG A 195 27.47 35.31 39.04
C ARG A 195 27.08 35.81 40.44
N LEU A 196 26.13 36.75 40.52
CA LEU A 196 25.63 37.26 41.80
C LEU A 196 24.91 36.16 42.60
N GLU A 197 24.04 35.38 41.95
CA GLU A 197 23.35 34.24 42.56
C GLU A 197 24.33 33.20 43.10
N LEU A 198 25.37 32.85 42.31
CA LEU A 198 26.41 31.93 42.75
C LEU A 198 27.21 32.48 43.93
N THR A 199 27.47 33.80 44.00
CA THR A 199 28.15 34.40 45.15
C THR A 199 27.28 34.38 46.42
N GLU A 200 25.98 34.63 46.30
CA GLU A 200 25.05 34.53 47.43
C GLU A 200 24.91 33.10 47.95
N ALA A 201 24.86 32.12 47.04
CA ALA A 201 24.82 30.70 47.39
C ALA A 201 26.09 30.27 48.16
N ASN A 202 27.27 30.68 47.69
CA ASN A 202 28.53 30.39 48.38
C ASN A 202 28.60 31.02 49.78
N LEU A 203 28.12 32.24 49.96
CA LEU A 203 28.04 32.86 51.28
C LEU A 203 27.10 32.08 52.21
N ALA A 204 25.95 31.62 51.71
CA ALA A 204 25.02 30.80 52.49
C ALA A 204 25.64 29.46 52.92
N TYR A 205 26.37 28.78 52.03
CA TYR A 205 27.08 27.54 52.39
C TYR A 205 28.18 27.79 53.43
N LYS A 206 28.91 28.91 53.33
CA LYS A 206 29.93 29.29 54.30
C LYS A 206 29.35 29.54 55.69
N ASP A 207 28.20 30.21 55.78
CA ASP A 207 27.48 30.44 57.05
C ASP A 207 27.00 29.12 57.67
N GLN A 208 26.57 28.17 56.84
CA GLN A 208 26.13 26.85 57.29
C GLN A 208 27.31 26.02 57.84
N ILE A 209 28.44 26.02 57.15
CA ILE A 209 29.68 25.37 57.61
C ILE A 209 30.12 25.96 58.95
N ASN A 210 30.18 27.28 59.08
CA ASN A 210 30.52 27.94 60.34
C ASN A 210 29.57 27.59 61.50
N SER A 211 28.28 27.37 61.21
CA SER A 211 27.32 26.95 62.23
C SER A 211 27.52 25.50 62.65
N ARG A 212 27.86 24.62 61.70
CA ARG A 212 28.24 23.22 61.97
C ARG A 212 29.55 23.13 62.76
N ASP A 213 30.55 23.94 62.43
CA ASP A 213 31.84 23.96 63.14
C ASP A 213 31.70 24.42 64.60
N LYS A 214 30.84 25.41 64.87
CA LYS A 214 30.50 25.83 66.24
C LYS A 214 29.82 24.71 67.03
N GLU A 215 28.98 23.92 66.38
CA GLU A 215 28.33 22.77 67.00
C GLU A 215 29.31 21.63 67.27
N ILE A 216 30.23 21.37 66.34
CA ILE A 216 31.33 20.43 66.54
C ILE A 216 32.15 20.88 67.76
N GLN A 217 32.50 22.16 67.86
CA GLN A 217 33.22 22.69 69.03
C GLN A 217 32.43 22.54 70.33
N ARG A 218 31.12 22.83 70.34
CA ARG A 218 30.26 22.62 71.53
C ARG A 218 30.26 21.16 71.97
N LEU A 219 30.08 20.24 71.02
CA LEU A 219 30.08 18.79 71.27
C LEU A 219 31.45 18.32 71.77
N VAL A 220 32.54 18.83 71.21
CA VAL A 220 33.91 18.53 71.66
C VAL A 220 34.13 19.02 73.09
N SER A 221 33.73 20.24 73.45
CA SER A 221 33.85 20.75 74.82
C SER A 221 32.99 19.99 75.83
N LEU A 222 31.87 19.39 75.40
CA LEU A 222 31.05 18.50 76.25
C LEU A 222 31.69 17.13 76.49
N LEU A 223 32.63 16.71 75.63
CA LEU A 223 33.38 15.47 75.75
C LEU A 223 34.69 15.63 76.54
N GLU A 224 35.19 16.86 76.69
CA GLU A 224 36.37 17.18 77.49
C GLU A 224 36.04 17.13 79.00
N GLY A 225 36.37 15.99 79.63
CA GLY A 225 36.22 15.77 81.08
C GLY A 225 35.67 14.41 81.49
N GLY A 226 35.24 13.57 80.54
CA GLY A 226 34.73 12.21 80.80
C GLY A 226 35.81 11.13 80.87
N ARG A 227 35.52 10.02 81.56
CA ARG A 227 36.31 8.78 81.42
C ARG A 227 36.28 8.33 79.95
N PRO A 228 37.39 7.82 79.38
CA PRO A 228 37.43 7.33 78.01
C PRO A 228 36.34 6.28 77.77
N ILE A 229 35.65 6.33 76.63
CA ILE A 229 34.56 5.41 76.30
C ILE A 229 35.00 3.93 76.29
N GLN A 230 36.29 3.71 76.05
CA GLN A 230 36.96 2.40 76.12
C GLN A 230 37.01 1.84 77.56
N ALA A 231 37.08 2.69 78.59
CA ALA A 231 37.05 2.27 79.99
C ALA A 231 35.62 1.97 80.48
N LEU A 232 34.61 2.68 79.96
CA LEU A 232 33.19 2.44 80.26
C LEU A 232 32.68 1.10 79.69
N ASN A 233 33.15 0.72 78.50
CA ASN A 233 32.80 -0.58 77.90
C ASN A 233 33.39 -1.78 78.68
N GLN A 234 34.42 -1.57 79.50
CA GLN A 234 35.09 -2.62 80.25
C GLN A 234 34.50 -2.83 81.66
N ASP A 235 33.87 -1.80 82.24
CA ASP A 235 33.28 -1.79 83.59
C ASP A 235 31.74 -1.99 83.60
N CYS A 236 31.14 -2.30 82.44
CA CYS A 236 29.68 -2.37 82.28
C CYS A 236 29.12 -3.72 82.79
N CYS A 237 28.36 -3.71 83.89
CA CYS A 237 27.73 -4.89 84.52
C CYS A 237 26.57 -5.51 83.71
N TYR A 238 26.49 -5.26 82.41
CA TYR A 238 25.29 -5.45 81.59
C TYR A 238 25.40 -6.62 80.60
N LYS A 239 26.01 -7.74 81.00
CA LYS A 239 26.09 -8.94 80.14
C LYS A 239 24.72 -9.39 79.61
N ASP A 240 23.64 -9.18 80.38
CA ASP A 240 22.27 -9.49 79.94
C ASP A 240 21.69 -8.48 78.94
N VAL A 241 22.05 -7.19 79.03
CA VAL A 241 21.63 -6.19 78.02
C VAL A 241 22.47 -6.33 76.76
N GLU A 242 23.73 -6.74 76.86
CA GLU A 242 24.59 -7.04 75.72
C GLU A 242 24.10 -8.28 74.94
N LEU A 243 23.67 -9.34 75.65
CA LEU A 243 22.97 -10.49 75.04
C LEU A 243 21.64 -10.08 74.39
N LYS A 244 20.86 -9.21 75.03
CA LYS A 244 19.59 -8.71 74.48
C LYS A 244 19.80 -7.82 73.27
N MET A 245 20.82 -6.96 73.29
CA MET A 245 21.23 -6.16 72.13
C MET A 245 21.72 -7.05 71.01
N SER A 246 22.51 -8.09 71.29
CA SER A 246 22.96 -9.06 70.27
C SER A 246 21.78 -9.75 69.59
N ARG A 247 20.77 -10.21 70.37
CA ARG A 247 19.54 -10.80 69.80
C ARG A 247 18.72 -9.81 68.97
N MET A 248 18.56 -8.58 69.46
CA MET A 248 17.87 -7.53 68.70
C MET A 248 18.64 -7.16 67.43
N GLN A 249 19.97 -7.21 67.46
CA GLN A 249 20.83 -6.99 66.30
C GLN A 249 20.65 -8.10 65.26
N ASP A 250 20.62 -9.36 65.70
CA ASP A 250 20.35 -10.53 64.85
C ASP A 250 18.95 -10.44 64.20
N ASP A 251 17.93 -10.04 64.98
CA ASP A 251 16.58 -9.82 64.48
C ASP A 251 16.53 -8.69 63.46
N ILE A 252 17.22 -7.57 63.71
CA ILE A 252 17.34 -6.46 62.75
C ILE A 252 18.01 -6.94 61.47
N GLU A 253 19.08 -7.73 61.55
CA GLU A 253 19.75 -8.28 60.36
C GLU A 253 18.85 -9.24 59.58
N ILE A 254 18.10 -10.12 60.26
CA ILE A 254 17.14 -11.02 59.61
C ILE A 254 16.04 -10.21 58.92
N MET A 255 15.52 -9.18 59.59
CA MET A 255 14.50 -8.29 59.02
C MET A 255 15.04 -7.47 57.85
N GLN A 256 16.30 -7.02 57.89
CA GLN A 256 16.96 -6.34 56.78
C GLN A 256 17.21 -7.27 55.59
N ARG A 257 17.64 -8.51 55.82
CA ARG A 257 17.77 -9.53 54.77
C ARG A 257 16.42 -9.82 54.12
N SER A 258 15.38 -10.05 54.93
CA SER A 258 14.00 -10.25 54.46
C SER A 258 13.50 -9.06 53.65
N ARG A 259 13.74 -7.82 54.11
CA ARG A 259 13.39 -6.60 53.37
C ARG A 259 14.10 -6.55 52.01
N LYS A 260 15.40 -6.87 51.97
CA LYS A 260 16.18 -6.89 50.72
C LYS A 260 15.68 -7.96 49.75
N ASP A 261 15.34 -9.14 50.24
CA ASP A 261 14.76 -10.22 49.43
C ASP A 261 13.39 -9.83 48.87
N LEU A 262 12.54 -9.20 49.68
CA LEU A 262 11.25 -8.66 49.23
C LEU A 262 11.42 -7.53 48.21
N GLU A 263 12.38 -6.62 48.40
CA GLU A 263 12.73 -5.58 47.42
C GLU A 263 13.21 -6.18 46.09
N ASN A 264 14.02 -7.24 46.13
CA ASN A 264 14.48 -7.93 44.93
C ASN A 264 13.34 -8.65 44.22
N ARG A 265 12.48 -9.36 44.96
CA ARG A 265 11.28 -10.00 44.39
C ARG A 265 10.33 -8.98 43.77
N LEU A 266 10.17 -7.81 44.39
CA LEU A 266 9.38 -6.71 43.83
C LEU A 266 9.99 -6.20 42.52
N LYS A 267 11.31 -5.98 42.46
CA LYS A 267 12.01 -5.57 41.24
C LYS A 267 11.85 -6.61 40.13
N GLU A 268 12.02 -7.89 40.43
CA GLU A 268 11.82 -8.98 39.47
C GLU A 268 10.37 -9.07 38.97
N ALA A 269 9.39 -8.91 39.86
CA ALA A 269 7.97 -8.89 39.49
C ALA A 269 7.67 -7.71 38.56
N VAL A 270 8.23 -6.53 38.85
CA VAL A 270 8.09 -5.34 37.99
C VAL A 270 8.74 -5.56 36.63
N ILE A 271 9.93 -6.17 36.56
CA ILE A 271 10.59 -6.49 35.27
C ILE A 271 9.73 -7.47 34.46
N LYS A 272 9.24 -8.55 35.10
CA LYS A 272 8.33 -9.51 34.46
C LYS A 272 7.05 -8.84 33.96
N GLN A 273 6.51 -7.89 34.72
CA GLN A 273 5.33 -7.11 34.33
C GLN A 273 5.62 -6.20 33.12
N HIS A 274 6.77 -5.52 33.09
CA HIS A 274 7.19 -4.72 31.94
C HIS A 274 7.41 -5.57 30.69
N GLU A 275 7.99 -6.77 30.83
CA GLU A 275 8.14 -7.70 29.72
C GLU A 275 6.79 -8.22 29.20
N ALA A 276 5.87 -8.58 30.09
CA ALA A 276 4.52 -8.99 29.73
C ALA A 276 3.77 -7.86 29.02
N MET A 277 3.88 -6.63 29.53
CA MET A 277 3.31 -5.43 28.91
C MET A 277 3.92 -5.15 27.54
N LYS A 278 5.24 -5.30 27.38
CA LYS A 278 5.92 -5.14 26.09
C LYS A 278 5.46 -6.20 25.08
N ARG A 279 5.32 -7.45 25.52
CA ARG A 279 4.76 -8.54 24.69
C ARG A 279 3.31 -8.25 24.30
N ALA A 280 2.48 -7.79 25.24
CA ALA A 280 1.09 -7.41 24.98
C ALA A 280 1.00 -6.25 23.98
N LEU A 281 1.85 -5.22 24.10
CA LEU A 281 1.93 -4.12 23.13
C LEU A 281 2.35 -4.60 21.74
N THR A 282 3.35 -5.47 21.63
CA THR A 282 3.75 -6.03 20.33
C THR A 282 2.66 -6.90 19.69
N LEU A 283 1.92 -7.65 20.51
CA LEU A 283 0.77 -8.44 20.05
C LEU A 283 -0.39 -7.54 19.61
N ALA A 284 -0.66 -6.46 20.35
CA ALA A 284 -1.68 -5.48 19.98
C ALA A 284 -1.35 -4.80 18.64
N GLU A 285 -0.09 -4.41 18.43
CA GLU A 285 0.34 -3.83 17.15
C GLU A 285 0.23 -4.86 16.01
N ARG A 286 0.61 -6.11 16.24
CA ARG A 286 0.44 -7.21 15.28
C ARG A 286 -1.04 -7.43 14.93
N ASN A 287 -1.93 -7.43 15.93
CA ASN A 287 -3.37 -7.56 15.72
C ASN A 287 -3.93 -6.40 14.90
N LYS A 288 -3.49 -5.16 15.15
CA LYS A 288 -3.88 -3.99 14.36
C LYS A 288 -3.44 -4.10 12.89
N VAL A 289 -2.27 -4.67 12.63
CA VAL A 289 -1.80 -4.97 11.27
C VAL A 289 -2.66 -6.06 10.63
N LEU A 290 -2.94 -7.16 11.35
CA LEU A 290 -3.80 -8.24 10.86
C LEU A 290 -5.23 -7.74 10.57
N GLU A 291 -5.80 -6.88 11.40
CA GLU A 291 -7.09 -6.22 11.15
C GLU A 291 -7.08 -5.36 9.89
N LYS A 292 -5.94 -4.71 9.60
CA LYS A 292 -5.78 -3.97 8.34
C LYS A 292 -5.69 -4.92 7.15
N GLU A 293 -4.86 -5.97 7.24
CA GLU A 293 -4.72 -6.99 6.19
C GLU A 293 -6.07 -7.67 5.90
N MET A 294 -6.90 -7.93 6.92
CA MET A 294 -8.25 -8.47 6.74
C MET A 294 -9.18 -7.50 6.01
N ARG A 295 -9.18 -6.22 6.39
CA ARG A 295 -9.96 -5.20 5.66
C ARG A 295 -9.50 -5.04 4.20
N ASP A 296 -8.21 -5.12 3.96
CA ASP A 296 -7.65 -5.04 2.60
C ASP A 296 -8.09 -6.27 1.77
N ILE A 297 -8.10 -7.47 2.36
CA ILE A 297 -8.62 -8.69 1.72
C ILE A 297 -10.12 -8.56 1.41
N ASP A 298 -10.93 -8.05 2.36
CA ASP A 298 -12.36 -7.82 2.14
C ASP A 298 -12.60 -6.82 0.98
N GLN A 299 -11.80 -5.75 0.90
CA GLN A 299 -11.89 -4.80 -0.20
C GLN A 299 -11.51 -5.40 -1.55
N ILE A 300 -10.46 -6.22 -1.59
CA ILE A 300 -10.07 -6.95 -2.81
C ILE A 300 -11.18 -7.91 -3.22
N ALA A 301 -11.76 -8.65 -2.27
CA ALA A 301 -12.87 -9.57 -2.55
C ALA A 301 -14.08 -8.85 -3.14
N LEU A 302 -14.49 -7.71 -2.56
CA LEU A 302 -15.58 -6.89 -3.08
C LEU A 302 -15.27 -6.32 -4.48
N ALA A 303 -14.03 -5.91 -4.74
CA ALA A 303 -13.62 -5.42 -6.06
C ALA A 303 -13.69 -6.54 -7.12
N VAL A 304 -13.17 -7.73 -6.79
CA VAL A 304 -13.23 -8.90 -7.68
C VAL A 304 -14.68 -9.34 -7.95
N GLU A 305 -15.54 -9.30 -6.92
CA GLU A 305 -16.96 -9.59 -7.07
C GLU A 305 -17.65 -8.58 -7.99
N ALA A 306 -17.36 -7.28 -7.83
CA ALA A 306 -17.89 -6.22 -8.69
C ALA A 306 -17.44 -6.40 -10.15
N ASP A 307 -16.17 -6.73 -10.40
CA ASP A 307 -15.63 -6.99 -11.74
C ASP A 307 -16.26 -8.23 -12.37
N CYS A 308 -16.44 -9.31 -11.60
CA CYS A 308 -17.16 -10.50 -12.06
C CYS A 308 -18.60 -10.17 -12.42
N ASN A 309 -19.32 -9.42 -11.57
CA ASN A 309 -20.69 -9.00 -11.82
C ASN A 309 -20.80 -8.12 -13.07
N SER A 310 -19.85 -7.21 -13.29
CA SER A 310 -19.77 -6.39 -14.50
C SER A 310 -19.55 -7.25 -15.75
N THR A 311 -18.63 -8.22 -15.67
CA THR A 311 -18.33 -9.15 -16.77
C THR A 311 -19.53 -10.04 -17.11
N VAL A 312 -20.19 -10.61 -16.10
CA VAL A 312 -21.42 -11.40 -16.26
C VAL A 312 -22.52 -10.55 -16.89
N LYS A 313 -22.71 -9.30 -16.45
CA LYS A 313 -23.68 -8.37 -17.04
C LYS A 313 -23.35 -8.04 -18.51
N CYS A 314 -22.09 -7.81 -18.84
CA CYS A 314 -21.65 -7.58 -20.23
C CYS A 314 -21.93 -8.82 -21.12
N ASN A 315 -21.60 -10.01 -20.63
CA ASN A 315 -21.85 -11.26 -21.32
C ASN A 315 -23.35 -11.54 -21.49
N ALA A 316 -24.18 -11.28 -20.48
CA ALA A 316 -25.63 -11.39 -20.57
C ALA A 316 -26.20 -10.44 -21.64
N ASN A 317 -25.75 -9.18 -21.66
CA ASN A 317 -26.13 -8.23 -22.70
C ASN A 317 -25.70 -8.68 -24.11
N LYS A 318 -24.51 -9.28 -24.24
CA LYS A 318 -24.04 -9.84 -25.51
C LYS A 318 -24.89 -11.04 -25.93
N LEU A 319 -25.27 -11.91 -25.00
CA LEU A 319 -26.19 -13.02 -25.25
C LEU A 319 -27.56 -12.53 -25.72
N TYR A 320 -28.13 -11.52 -25.06
CA TYR A 320 -29.41 -10.93 -25.49
C TYR A 320 -29.33 -10.37 -26.92
N ARG A 321 -28.28 -9.65 -27.27
CA ARG A 321 -28.08 -9.14 -28.65
C ARG A 321 -27.91 -10.26 -29.68
N LEU A 322 -27.19 -11.32 -29.33
CA LEU A 322 -27.04 -12.49 -30.22
C LEU A 322 -28.37 -13.23 -30.37
N GLN A 323 -29.15 -13.34 -29.31
CA GLN A 323 -30.48 -13.95 -29.33
C GLN A 323 -31.46 -13.15 -30.19
N GLU A 324 -31.45 -11.81 -30.08
CA GLU A 324 -32.25 -10.92 -30.91
C GLU A 324 -31.89 -11.06 -32.41
N ARG A 325 -30.60 -11.00 -32.74
CA ARG A 325 -30.13 -11.23 -34.11
C ARG A 325 -30.48 -12.61 -34.66
N CYS A 326 -30.42 -13.64 -33.81
CA CYS A 326 -30.84 -14.99 -34.18
C CYS A 326 -32.34 -15.01 -34.49
N HIS A 327 -33.16 -14.37 -33.65
CA HIS A 327 -34.59 -14.25 -33.86
C HIS A 327 -34.93 -13.50 -35.16
N GLU A 328 -34.27 -12.37 -35.44
CA GLU A 328 -34.40 -11.64 -36.71
C GLU A 328 -34.04 -12.52 -37.92
N SER A 329 -32.93 -13.25 -37.83
CA SER A 329 -32.49 -14.17 -38.89
C SER A 329 -33.52 -15.29 -39.11
N VAL A 330 -34.11 -15.82 -38.05
CA VAL A 330 -35.18 -16.83 -38.14
C VAL A 330 -36.42 -16.26 -38.82
N LEU A 331 -36.84 -15.04 -38.47
CA LEU A 331 -37.96 -14.36 -39.13
C LEU A 331 -37.67 -14.13 -40.62
N GLN A 332 -36.44 -13.75 -40.96
CA GLN A 332 -36.02 -13.58 -42.36
C GLN A 332 -36.03 -14.91 -43.13
N ILE A 333 -35.56 -16.00 -42.51
CA ILE A 333 -35.65 -17.34 -43.10
C ILE A 333 -37.10 -17.72 -43.35
N GLN A 334 -38.00 -17.54 -42.38
CA GLN A 334 -39.43 -17.82 -42.55
C GLN A 334 -40.07 -16.99 -43.68
N GLN A 335 -39.65 -15.74 -43.84
CA GLN A 335 -40.12 -14.89 -44.93
C GLN A 335 -39.64 -15.40 -46.30
N LEU A 336 -38.36 -15.75 -46.41
CA LEU A 336 -37.79 -16.35 -47.63
C LEU A 336 -38.43 -17.71 -47.95
N GLU A 337 -38.72 -18.53 -46.94
CA GLU A 337 -39.44 -19.81 -47.11
C GLU A 337 -40.84 -19.60 -47.67
N LYS A 338 -41.57 -18.57 -47.21
CA LYS A 338 -42.88 -18.18 -47.76
C LYS A 338 -42.76 -17.71 -49.22
N GLU A 339 -41.75 -16.90 -49.54
CA GLU A 339 -41.50 -16.44 -50.91
C GLU A 339 -41.16 -17.60 -51.84
N VAL A 340 -40.31 -18.54 -51.41
CA VAL A 340 -40.01 -19.75 -52.16
C VAL A 340 -41.27 -20.60 -52.36
N ALA A 341 -42.15 -20.71 -51.36
CA ALA A 341 -43.41 -21.42 -51.49
C ALA A 341 -44.37 -20.74 -52.50
N ASN A 342 -44.41 -19.41 -52.52
CA ASN A 342 -45.17 -18.63 -53.50
C ASN A 342 -44.63 -18.83 -54.91
N LEU A 343 -43.32 -18.65 -55.12
CA LEU A 343 -42.68 -18.85 -56.42
C LEU A 343 -42.85 -20.28 -56.95
N LYS A 344 -42.89 -21.28 -56.05
CA LYS A 344 -43.19 -22.67 -56.43
C LYS A 344 -44.63 -22.82 -56.94
N ARG A 345 -45.60 -22.16 -56.31
CA ARG A 345 -47.00 -22.12 -56.79
C ARG A 345 -47.11 -21.42 -58.13
N ASP A 346 -46.56 -20.22 -58.27
CA ASP A 346 -46.59 -19.46 -59.53
C ASP A 346 -45.94 -20.24 -60.67
N LYS A 347 -44.80 -20.92 -60.40
CA LYS A 347 -44.17 -21.82 -61.37
C LYS A 347 -45.12 -22.95 -61.78
N GLN A 348 -45.84 -23.56 -60.85
CA GLN A 348 -46.76 -24.66 -61.13
C GLN A 348 -47.97 -24.19 -61.95
N GLU A 349 -48.49 -23.01 -61.66
CA GLU A 349 -49.55 -22.36 -62.44
C GLU A 349 -49.08 -22.07 -63.86
N LEU A 350 -47.92 -21.43 -64.04
CA LEU A 350 -47.34 -21.16 -65.36
C LEU A 350 -47.05 -22.43 -66.17
N VAL A 351 -46.62 -23.52 -65.52
CA VAL A 351 -46.45 -24.83 -66.18
C VAL A 351 -47.79 -25.38 -66.64
N SER A 352 -48.84 -25.26 -65.81
CA SER A 352 -50.20 -25.69 -66.15
C SER A 352 -50.73 -24.90 -67.35
N ASP A 353 -50.57 -23.58 -67.35
CA ASP A 353 -50.93 -22.70 -68.47
C ASP A 353 -50.16 -23.03 -69.75
N TYR A 354 -48.86 -23.29 -69.62
CA TYR A 354 -48.01 -23.71 -70.73
C TYR A 354 -48.52 -25.02 -71.35
N ASP A 355 -48.89 -26.00 -70.54
CA ASP A 355 -49.43 -27.27 -71.03
C ASP A 355 -50.78 -27.09 -71.73
N VAL A 356 -51.66 -26.21 -71.22
CA VAL A 356 -52.91 -25.82 -71.90
C VAL A 356 -52.61 -25.22 -73.28
N VAL A 357 -51.78 -24.18 -73.35
CA VAL A 357 -51.40 -23.55 -74.63
C VAL A 357 -50.74 -24.54 -75.58
N LYS A 358 -49.93 -25.47 -75.05
CA LYS A 358 -49.31 -26.54 -75.84
C LYS A 358 -50.34 -27.49 -76.42
N THR A 359 -51.38 -27.86 -75.67
CA THR A 359 -52.50 -28.67 -76.21
C THR A 359 -53.30 -27.92 -77.26
N GLU A 360 -53.59 -26.64 -77.04
CA GLU A 360 -54.28 -25.79 -78.02
C GLU A 360 -53.46 -25.64 -79.31
N LYS A 361 -52.15 -25.41 -79.20
CA LYS A 361 -51.24 -25.39 -80.36
C LYS A 361 -51.32 -26.70 -81.15
N ARG A 362 -51.28 -27.86 -80.48
CA ARG A 362 -51.39 -29.17 -81.16
C ARG A 362 -52.75 -29.31 -81.85
N HIS A 363 -53.83 -28.87 -81.19
CA HIS A 363 -55.17 -28.87 -81.78
C HIS A 363 -55.25 -27.99 -83.04
N LEU A 364 -54.77 -26.73 -82.96
CA LEU A 364 -54.73 -25.82 -84.11
C LEU A 364 -53.84 -26.35 -85.24
N GLN A 365 -52.72 -27.02 -84.93
CA GLN A 365 -51.90 -27.70 -85.93
C GLN A 365 -52.69 -28.81 -86.65
N SER A 366 -53.43 -29.64 -85.90
CA SER A 366 -54.30 -30.67 -86.49
C SER A 366 -55.39 -30.06 -87.37
N VAL A 367 -56.03 -28.97 -86.93
CA VAL A 367 -57.06 -28.28 -87.72
C VAL A 367 -56.46 -27.70 -89.00
N LEU A 368 -55.29 -27.07 -88.91
CA LEU A 368 -54.59 -26.54 -90.08
C LEU A 368 -54.25 -27.65 -91.08
N GLU A 369 -53.77 -28.80 -90.61
CA GLU A 369 -53.45 -29.94 -91.47
C GLU A 369 -54.70 -30.48 -92.18
N THR A 370 -55.82 -30.63 -91.46
CA THR A 370 -57.10 -31.00 -92.08
C THR A 370 -57.56 -30.00 -93.14
N ALA A 371 -57.42 -28.69 -92.89
CA ALA A 371 -57.78 -27.65 -93.85
C ALA A 371 -56.85 -27.62 -95.08
N LEU A 372 -55.56 -27.92 -94.90
CA LEU A 372 -54.61 -28.05 -96.01
C LEU A 372 -54.92 -29.27 -96.89
N ASP A 373 -55.29 -30.39 -96.27
CA ASP A 373 -55.74 -31.59 -96.99
C ASP A 373 -57.04 -31.34 -97.76
N GLU A 374 -58.01 -30.64 -97.17
CA GLU A 374 -59.23 -30.22 -97.85
C GLU A 374 -58.92 -29.28 -99.03
N LYS A 375 -58.04 -28.29 -98.84
CA LYS A 375 -57.59 -27.41 -99.92
C LYS A 375 -56.93 -28.22 -101.04
N LYS A 376 -56.10 -29.21 -100.72
CA LYS A 376 -55.47 -30.09 -101.71
C LYS A 376 -56.53 -30.87 -102.49
N ARG A 377 -57.49 -31.50 -101.80
CA ARG A 377 -58.63 -32.20 -102.43
C ARG A 377 -59.44 -31.28 -103.35
N LEU A 378 -59.71 -30.05 -102.91
CA LEU A 378 -60.42 -29.05 -103.72
C LEU A 378 -59.59 -28.61 -104.92
N ASN A 379 -58.27 -28.44 -104.77
CA ASN A 379 -57.38 -28.12 -105.87
C ASN A 379 -57.26 -29.26 -106.88
N ASP A 380 -57.23 -30.51 -106.42
CA ASP A 380 -57.26 -31.70 -107.27
C ASP A 380 -58.58 -31.79 -108.04
N ARG A 381 -59.71 -31.48 -107.39
CA ARG A 381 -61.01 -31.33 -108.08
C ARG A 381 -61.01 -30.19 -109.10
N LEU A 382 -60.41 -29.04 -108.78
CA LEU A 382 -60.28 -27.92 -109.71
C LEU A 382 -59.47 -28.33 -110.94
N ASN A 383 -58.33 -29.01 -110.73
CA ASN A 383 -57.51 -29.54 -111.81
C ASN A 383 -58.28 -30.55 -112.66
N GLN A 384 -59.07 -31.44 -112.03
CA GLN A 384 -59.96 -32.35 -112.76
C GLN A 384 -60.99 -31.58 -113.60
N TYR A 385 -61.63 -30.55 -113.06
CA TYR A 385 -62.53 -29.70 -113.83
C TYR A 385 -61.82 -28.94 -114.96
N SER A 386 -60.59 -28.47 -114.77
CA SER A 386 -59.80 -27.85 -115.85
C SER A 386 -59.42 -28.84 -116.96
N ILE A 387 -59.16 -30.11 -116.64
CA ILE A 387 -58.95 -31.16 -117.65
C ILE A 387 -60.24 -31.37 -118.44
N ILE A 388 -61.38 -31.53 -117.74
CA ILE A 388 -62.68 -31.69 -118.40
C ILE A 388 -63.00 -30.46 -119.26
N GLU A 389 -62.72 -29.24 -118.77
CA GLU A 389 -62.90 -28.00 -119.53
C GLU A 389 -62.01 -27.98 -120.78
N HIS A 390 -60.76 -28.44 -120.68
CA HIS A 390 -59.86 -28.55 -121.83
C HIS A 390 -60.35 -29.57 -122.85
N ASP A 391 -60.77 -30.76 -122.41
CA ASP A 391 -61.31 -31.80 -123.28
C ASP A 391 -62.60 -31.35 -123.99
N LEU A 392 -63.49 -30.66 -123.27
CA LEU A 392 -64.69 -30.05 -123.86
C LEU A 392 -64.33 -28.96 -124.87
N ASN A 393 -63.32 -28.12 -124.59
CA ASN A 393 -62.85 -27.12 -125.55
C ASN A 393 -62.22 -27.75 -126.79
N MET A 394 -61.45 -28.83 -126.65
CA MET A 394 -60.91 -29.61 -127.76
C MET A 394 -62.04 -30.19 -128.63
N GLU A 395 -63.11 -30.67 -128.00
CA GLU A 395 -64.30 -31.15 -128.72
C GLU A 395 -65.05 -30.01 -129.41
N ILE A 396 -65.16 -28.84 -128.76
CA ILE A 396 -65.70 -27.62 -129.39
C ILE A 396 -64.87 -27.25 -130.62
N ASP A 397 -63.54 -27.23 -130.53
CA ASP A 397 -62.66 -26.91 -131.65
C ASP A 397 -62.77 -27.94 -132.78
N ARG A 398 -62.89 -29.23 -132.45
CA ARG A 398 -63.15 -30.31 -133.42
C ARG A 398 -64.50 -30.11 -134.10
N LEU A 399 -65.56 -29.81 -133.36
CA LEU A 399 -66.89 -29.53 -133.89
C LEU A 399 -66.88 -28.27 -134.78
N VAL A 400 -66.13 -27.24 -134.40
CA VAL A 400 -65.92 -26.02 -135.20
C VAL A 400 -65.17 -26.34 -136.49
N GLN A 401 -64.09 -27.12 -136.46
CA GLN A 401 -63.38 -27.57 -137.67
C GLN A 401 -64.26 -28.42 -138.59
N THR A 402 -65.05 -29.32 -138.02
CA THR A 402 -65.98 -30.14 -138.80
C THR A 402 -67.07 -29.25 -139.42
N SER A 403 -67.58 -28.26 -138.67
CA SER A 403 -68.52 -27.26 -139.17
C SER A 403 -67.92 -26.37 -140.26
N THR A 404 -66.65 -25.95 -140.14
CA THR A 404 -65.98 -25.16 -141.17
C THR A 404 -65.70 -25.99 -142.43
N SER A 405 -65.29 -27.25 -142.31
CA SER A 405 -65.16 -28.17 -143.46
C SER A 405 -66.51 -28.46 -144.13
N GLN A 406 -67.59 -28.60 -143.36
CA GLN A 406 -68.95 -28.69 -143.91
C GLN A 406 -69.35 -27.40 -144.61
N LYS A 407 -69.05 -26.21 -144.06
CA LYS A 407 -69.28 -24.92 -144.72
C LYS A 407 -68.45 -24.77 -146.00
N GLN A 408 -67.21 -25.24 -146.03
CA GLN A 408 -66.38 -25.28 -147.24
C GLN A 408 -66.94 -26.25 -148.29
N ARG A 409 -67.49 -27.39 -147.87
CA ARG A 409 -68.16 -28.34 -148.75
C ARG A 409 -69.47 -27.79 -149.31
N ILE A 410 -70.21 -27.04 -148.50
CA ILE A 410 -71.39 -26.26 -148.93
C ILE A 410 -70.94 -25.21 -149.97
N ALA A 411 -69.86 -24.47 -149.71
CA ALA A 411 -69.31 -23.51 -150.68
C ALA A 411 -68.82 -24.17 -151.98
N GLU A 412 -68.20 -25.35 -151.93
CA GLU A 412 -67.80 -26.12 -153.13
C GLU A 412 -69.02 -26.66 -153.92
N LEU A 413 -70.10 -27.03 -153.24
CA LEU A 413 -71.36 -27.47 -153.85
C LEU A 413 -72.14 -26.27 -154.42
N GLU A 414 -72.07 -25.10 -153.77
CA GLU A 414 -72.57 -23.82 -154.27
C GLU A 414 -71.81 -23.39 -155.54
N CYS A 415 -70.51 -23.66 -155.65
CA CYS A 415 -69.71 -23.41 -156.87
C CYS A 415 -70.02 -24.34 -158.08
N ARG A 416 -70.83 -25.39 -157.91
CA ARG A 416 -71.21 -26.31 -159.01
C ARG A 416 -72.62 -26.10 -159.56
N LEU A 417 -73.44 -25.18 -159.01
CA LEU A 417 -74.87 -25.11 -159.33
C LEU A 417 -75.41 -23.85 -160.02
N LEU A 418 -74.66 -22.75 -160.25
CA LEU A 418 -75.14 -21.56 -161.00
C LEU A 418 -73.93 -20.77 -161.56
N SER A 419 -73.69 -20.43 -162.84
CA SER A 419 -74.50 -20.32 -164.07
C SER A 419 -75.88 -19.69 -163.90
N ASN A 420 -75.93 -18.51 -163.28
CA ASN A 420 -76.87 -17.40 -163.52
C ASN A 420 -76.74 -16.39 -162.36
N GLY A 421 -76.60 -15.10 -162.68
CA GLY A 421 -76.88 -14.00 -161.74
C GLY A 421 -75.69 -13.33 -161.03
N GLU A 422 -74.97 -12.48 -161.77
CA GLU A 422 -74.70 -11.05 -161.47
C GLU A 422 -74.82 -10.44 -160.02
N ILE A 423 -73.72 -9.75 -159.61
CA ILE A 423 -73.64 -8.41 -158.95
C ILE A 423 -73.80 -8.32 -157.37
N PRO A 424 -73.03 -7.49 -156.59
CA PRO A 424 -71.58 -7.50 -156.30
C PRO A 424 -71.23 -7.21 -154.78
N PHE A 425 -69.93 -6.98 -154.47
CA PHE A 425 -69.32 -5.98 -153.55
C PHE A 425 -70.24 -5.12 -152.62
N GLU A 426 -69.93 -4.69 -151.39
CA GLU A 426 -68.67 -4.16 -150.82
C GLU A 426 -68.82 -3.94 -149.29
N GLN A 427 -67.70 -4.01 -148.54
CA GLN A 427 -67.50 -3.43 -147.19
C GLN A 427 -67.76 -1.89 -147.21
N PRO A 428 -67.79 -1.09 -146.09
CA PRO A 428 -67.11 -1.31 -144.81
C PRO A 428 -67.78 -0.65 -143.55
N SER A 429 -67.14 -0.85 -142.37
CA SER A 429 -66.73 0.16 -141.36
C SER A 429 -67.53 1.46 -141.12
N PRO A 430 -67.33 2.22 -140.01
CA PRO A 430 -66.89 1.86 -138.66
C PRO A 430 -67.51 2.79 -137.57
N VAL A 431 -66.89 2.76 -136.37
CA VAL A 431 -66.82 3.86 -135.38
C VAL A 431 -68.13 4.10 -134.61
N LYS A 432 -68.24 3.65 -133.34
CA LYS A 432 -67.72 4.32 -132.11
C LYS A 432 -68.14 5.81 -132.05
N PRO A 433 -67.97 6.53 -130.93
CA PRO A 433 -67.89 6.18 -129.51
C PRO A 433 -68.86 7.10 -128.72
N LYS A 434 -68.92 7.15 -127.40
CA LYS A 434 -68.04 7.91 -126.46
C LYS A 434 -68.94 8.03 -125.21
N LYS A 435 -68.50 7.52 -124.05
CA LYS A 435 -67.65 8.21 -123.05
C LYS A 435 -68.28 9.46 -122.41
N LYS A 436 -68.14 9.50 -121.08
CA LYS A 436 -67.52 10.52 -120.19
C LYS A 436 -68.45 10.76 -118.99
N GLY A 437 -68.01 10.99 -117.76
CA GLY A 437 -66.74 11.39 -117.09
C GLY A 437 -67.16 11.82 -115.66
N LYS A 438 -66.34 12.02 -114.61
CA LYS A 438 -64.98 12.58 -114.35
C LYS A 438 -64.57 12.13 -112.90
N ALA A 439 -63.31 11.81 -112.55
CA ALA A 439 -62.08 12.62 -112.29
C ALA A 439 -62.13 13.49 -110.99
N GLY A 440 -61.10 13.62 -110.12
CA GLY A 440 -59.64 13.34 -110.23
C GLY A 440 -58.93 13.01 -108.88
N THR A 441 -57.73 12.37 -108.93
CA THR A 441 -56.33 12.87 -108.66
C THR A 441 -55.95 12.98 -107.17
N THR A 442 -54.86 12.42 -106.60
CA THR A 442 -53.41 12.42 -106.99
C THR A 442 -52.60 11.20 -106.44
N SER A 443 -51.35 11.07 -106.93
CA SER A 443 -50.30 10.01 -106.87
C SER A 443 -49.57 9.74 -105.51
N PRO A 444 -48.39 9.06 -105.44
CA PRO A 444 -48.03 7.63 -105.69
C PRO A 444 -47.30 6.96 -104.48
N THR A 445 -47.13 5.63 -104.36
CA THR A 445 -45.89 4.87 -104.68
C THR A 445 -45.97 3.40 -104.23
N LYS A 446 -45.02 2.58 -104.72
CA LYS A 446 -45.03 1.13 -104.94
C LYS A 446 -44.47 0.24 -103.80
N LYS A 447 -45.05 -0.96 -103.73
CA LYS A 447 -44.46 -2.33 -103.62
C LYS A 447 -43.64 -2.79 -102.38
N LYS A 448 -43.99 -4.05 -102.03
CA LYS A 448 -43.22 -5.21 -101.53
C LYS A 448 -43.33 -5.59 -100.03
N LYS A 449 -43.49 -6.90 -99.84
CA LYS A 449 -43.56 -7.67 -98.58
C LYS A 449 -42.16 -7.97 -97.99
N LYS A 450 -42.05 -7.83 -96.65
CA LYS A 450 -41.22 -8.51 -95.59
C LYS A 450 -39.66 -8.41 -95.64
N PRO A 451 -38.86 -8.63 -94.54
CA PRO A 451 -39.06 -8.62 -93.05
C PRO A 451 -37.91 -7.95 -92.19
N ALA A 452 -37.87 -8.17 -90.84
CA ALA A 452 -36.79 -7.97 -89.79
C ALA A 452 -36.67 -6.57 -89.11
N LYS A 453 -36.22 -6.29 -87.84
CA LYS A 453 -35.53 -6.98 -86.70
C LYS A 453 -35.57 -6.10 -85.40
N ARG A 454 -35.38 -6.73 -84.23
CA ARG A 454 -34.82 -6.30 -82.89
C ARG A 454 -34.29 -4.85 -82.66
N ALA A 455 -34.59 -4.24 -81.49
CA ALA A 455 -33.64 -3.82 -80.42
C ALA A 455 -34.23 -2.77 -79.41
N SER A 456 -33.94 -2.93 -78.12
CA SER A 456 -33.96 -1.94 -77.00
C SER A 456 -32.80 -0.89 -77.19
N PRO A 457 -32.47 0.12 -76.32
CA PRO A 457 -32.77 0.31 -74.87
C PRO A 457 -32.90 1.78 -74.31
N THR A 458 -33.13 1.85 -72.99
CA THR A 458 -32.68 2.88 -71.99
C THR A 458 -33.39 4.25 -71.83
N ASN A 459 -33.81 4.49 -70.56
CA ASN A 459 -33.39 5.61 -69.67
C ASN A 459 -34.33 6.80 -69.31
N TRP A 460 -34.52 6.93 -67.98
CA TRP A 460 -34.82 8.07 -67.05
C TRP A 460 -36.00 9.05 -67.28
N VAL A 461 -36.72 9.36 -66.18
CA VAL A 461 -36.72 10.66 -65.45
C VAL A 461 -38.06 10.91 -64.70
N THR A 462 -37.94 11.04 -63.37
CA THR A 462 -38.62 11.89 -62.36
C THR A 462 -40.11 12.27 -62.51
N ALA A 463 -40.93 11.99 -61.48
CA ALA A 463 -41.39 12.91 -60.41
C ALA A 463 -42.58 13.80 -60.81
N ASP A 464 -43.66 13.82 -60.01
CA ASP A 464 -43.90 14.81 -58.94
C ASP A 464 -45.39 14.84 -58.51
N VAL A 465 -45.65 15.52 -57.38
CA VAL A 465 -46.90 16.15 -56.87
C VAL A 465 -47.53 15.54 -55.59
N SER A 466 -46.94 15.90 -54.45
CA SER A 466 -47.39 16.90 -53.43
C SER A 466 -48.75 16.83 -52.70
N ARG A 467 -48.68 16.79 -51.34
CA ARG A 467 -49.17 17.80 -50.32
C ARG A 467 -48.91 17.28 -48.87
N VAL A 468 -48.09 17.86 -47.95
CA VAL A 468 -48.01 19.18 -47.22
C VAL A 468 -48.98 19.26 -46.00
N PRO A 469 -48.73 19.93 -44.82
CA PRO A 469 -47.49 20.38 -44.10
C PRO A 469 -47.50 20.26 -42.52
N ASP A 470 -46.38 20.65 -41.88
CA ASP A 470 -46.20 21.79 -40.92
C ASP A 470 -45.52 21.59 -39.53
N ASN A 471 -44.52 22.48 -39.32
CA ASN A 471 -44.06 23.19 -38.11
C ASN A 471 -43.04 22.60 -37.09
N THR A 472 -41.78 23.04 -37.27
CA THR A 472 -40.72 23.43 -36.32
C THR A 472 -41.14 24.57 -35.34
N PRO A 473 -40.45 24.87 -34.18
CA PRO A 473 -39.05 25.37 -34.20
C PRO A 473 -38.15 25.25 -32.93
N ALA A 474 -36.87 25.60 -33.18
CA ALA A 474 -35.94 26.39 -32.35
C ALA A 474 -34.96 25.72 -31.35
N SER A 475 -33.65 25.91 -31.64
CA SER A 475 -32.50 25.90 -30.72
C SER A 475 -32.45 27.18 -29.85
N PRO A 476 -31.54 27.31 -28.85
CA PRO A 476 -30.22 27.90 -29.18
C PRO A 476 -28.99 27.44 -28.35
N ALA A 477 -27.83 27.58 -29.02
CA ALA A 477 -26.52 28.09 -28.55
C ALA A 477 -25.53 27.27 -27.66
N GLU A 478 -24.34 27.11 -28.26
CA GLU A 478 -22.97 27.33 -27.74
C GLU A 478 -22.37 26.43 -26.64
N SER A 479 -21.41 25.59 -27.04
CA SER A 479 -19.99 25.74 -26.63
C SER A 479 -19.06 24.90 -27.52
N THR A 480 -17.82 25.36 -27.62
CA THR A 480 -16.76 25.00 -28.58
C THR A 480 -16.12 23.63 -28.33
N GLY A 481 -15.63 22.97 -29.39
CA GLY A 481 -14.73 21.80 -29.26
C GLY A 481 -14.28 21.16 -30.57
N LYS A 482 -13.09 21.51 -31.07
CA LYS A 482 -12.25 20.68 -31.95
C LYS A 482 -10.98 20.31 -31.18
N GLY A 483 -10.55 19.07 -31.33
CA GLY A 483 -9.67 18.36 -30.39
C GLY A 483 -8.15 18.58 -30.51
N SER A 484 -7.43 17.85 -29.65
CA SER A 484 -6.13 17.19 -29.95
C SER A 484 -5.63 16.42 -28.70
N SER A 485 -5.24 15.15 -28.94
CA SER A 485 -4.19 14.33 -28.29
C SER A 485 -3.95 14.35 -26.76
N PRO A 486 -3.88 13.16 -26.11
CA PRO A 486 -3.20 13.00 -24.83
C PRO A 486 -1.85 12.26 -24.94
N THR A 487 -0.85 12.78 -24.26
CA THR A 487 0.35 12.09 -23.79
C THR A 487 0.04 11.31 -22.49
N PRO A 488 0.72 10.18 -22.20
CA PRO A 488 0.78 9.67 -20.84
C PRO A 488 2.22 9.73 -20.29
N SER A 489 2.36 10.49 -19.22
CA SER A 489 3.51 10.49 -18.32
C SER A 489 3.55 9.20 -17.50
N ARG A 490 4.74 8.61 -17.41
CA ARG A 490 5.09 7.51 -16.52
C ARG A 490 5.27 8.04 -15.10
N ASP A 491 4.52 7.50 -14.15
CA ASP A 491 4.88 7.44 -12.73
C ASP A 491 4.69 6.01 -12.26
N VAL A 492 5.80 5.29 -12.05
CA VAL A 492 5.84 3.98 -11.42
C VAL A 492 6.81 4.08 -10.25
N SER A 493 6.25 4.07 -9.04
CA SER A 493 6.99 3.88 -7.81
C SER A 493 7.47 2.42 -7.70
N PRO A 494 8.73 2.13 -7.34
CA PRO A 494 9.16 0.78 -7.03
C PRO A 494 8.89 0.46 -5.56
N LYS A 495 8.09 -0.57 -5.30
CA LYS A 495 8.05 -1.30 -4.03
C LYS A 495 9.27 -2.24 -3.99
N TYR A 496 10.24 -1.96 -3.12
CA TYR A 496 11.22 -2.95 -2.69
C TYR A 496 11.09 -3.16 -1.18
N SER A 497 10.66 -4.36 -0.83
CA SER A 497 10.75 -4.96 0.50
C SER A 497 12.20 -5.37 0.77
N LEU A 498 12.84 -4.78 1.79
CA LEU A 498 14.11 -5.28 2.33
C LEU A 498 13.85 -5.92 3.71
N GLY A 499 14.19 -7.21 3.80
CA GLY A 499 14.15 -8.00 5.02
C GLY A 499 15.27 -7.65 6.00
N ASN A 500 14.97 -7.94 7.27
CA ASN A 500 15.85 -7.84 8.42
C ASN A 500 17.19 -8.58 8.27
N ALA A 501 18.28 -7.95 8.70
CA ALA A 501 19.33 -8.60 9.48
C ALA A 501 20.19 -7.53 10.19
N LEU A 502 20.04 -7.39 11.51
CA LEU A 502 21.03 -6.73 12.36
C LEU A 502 21.23 -7.57 13.63
N PRO A 503 22.48 -7.97 13.96
CA PRO A 503 22.75 -8.83 15.09
C PRO A 503 22.70 -8.02 16.39
N ARG A 504 21.89 -8.48 17.35
CA ARG A 504 21.94 -8.01 18.74
C ARG A 504 23.16 -8.61 19.43
N THR A 505 24.22 -7.83 19.61
CA THR A 505 25.18 -8.09 20.68
C THR A 505 24.77 -7.29 21.92
N ARG A 506 24.37 -8.02 22.95
CA ARG A 506 24.34 -7.59 24.36
C ARG A 506 25.66 -6.91 24.72
N ARG A 507 25.61 -5.73 25.35
CA ARG A 507 26.69 -5.25 26.22
C ARG A 507 26.09 -4.44 27.36
N ASP A 508 26.52 -4.79 28.56
CA ASP A 508 26.02 -4.33 29.83
C ASP A 508 26.31 -2.83 30.03
N PHE A 509 25.41 -2.15 30.74
CA PHE A 509 25.59 -0.74 31.10
C PHE A 509 26.77 -0.58 32.06
N CYS A 510 27.68 0.35 31.74
CA CYS A 510 28.79 0.79 32.57
C CYS A 510 28.48 2.16 33.20
N ASP A 511 28.78 2.30 34.49
CA ASP A 511 28.41 3.42 35.38
C ASP A 511 29.24 4.73 35.21
N ASP A 512 29.72 5.10 34.02
CA ASP A 512 30.47 6.37 33.81
C ASP A 512 30.01 7.19 32.58
N PRO A 513 29.49 8.43 32.77
CA PRO A 513 29.03 9.31 31.70
C PRO A 513 30.09 9.65 30.62
N LYS A 514 31.39 9.62 30.93
CA LYS A 514 32.44 10.01 29.96
C LYS A 514 32.69 8.94 28.89
N THR A 515 32.58 7.67 29.26
CA THR A 515 32.80 6.53 28.36
C THR A 515 31.64 6.39 27.36
N CYS A 516 30.42 6.66 27.82
CA CYS A 516 29.21 6.63 26.98
C CYS A 516 29.25 7.68 25.86
N VAL A 517 29.79 8.87 26.13
CA VAL A 517 29.96 9.93 25.10
C VAL A 517 31.02 9.53 24.05
N ALA A 518 32.09 8.86 24.47
CA ALA A 518 33.11 8.37 23.54
C ALA A 518 32.61 7.23 22.64
N GLU A 519 31.82 6.30 23.20
CA GLU A 519 31.19 5.21 22.43
C GLU A 519 30.13 5.73 21.45
N LEU A 520 29.31 6.70 21.86
CA LEU A 520 28.37 7.39 20.96
C LEU A 520 29.10 8.08 19.81
N ARG A 521 30.24 8.73 20.07
CA ARG A 521 31.03 9.38 19.03
C ARG A 521 31.61 8.39 18.03
N ASN A 522 32.07 7.23 18.49
CA ASN A 522 32.58 6.16 17.64
C ASN A 522 31.46 5.50 16.82
N LEU A 523 30.29 5.26 17.42
CA LEU A 523 29.10 4.75 16.72
C LEU A 523 28.64 5.72 15.63
N ILE A 524 28.63 7.03 15.89
CA ILE A 524 28.29 8.04 14.87
C ILE A 524 29.28 8.01 13.71
N MET A 525 30.59 7.88 13.99
CA MET A 525 31.62 7.82 12.95
C MET A 525 31.55 6.53 12.12
N ASP A 526 31.21 5.39 12.74
CA ASP A 526 31.01 4.12 12.03
C ASP A 526 29.72 4.11 11.20
N GLU A 527 28.66 4.76 11.67
CA GLU A 527 27.42 4.95 10.92
C GLU A 527 27.63 5.85 9.69
N ILE A 528 28.43 6.91 9.82
CA ILE A 528 28.81 7.79 8.70
C ILE A 528 29.65 7.00 7.67
N ARG A 529 30.63 6.22 8.13
CA ARG A 529 31.50 5.41 7.25
C ARG A 529 30.71 4.33 6.51
N ASN A 530 29.78 3.65 7.17
CA ASN A 530 28.92 2.65 6.53
C ASN A 530 27.99 3.29 5.49
N LYS A 531 27.48 4.49 5.75
CA LYS A 531 26.70 5.25 4.76
C LYS A 531 27.56 5.67 3.56
N ASP A 532 28.80 6.08 3.76
CA ASP A 532 29.72 6.42 2.66
C ASP A 532 30.10 5.20 1.80
N VAL A 533 30.27 4.02 2.41
CA VAL A 533 30.49 2.76 1.69
C VAL A 533 29.25 2.36 0.88
N CYS A 534 28.06 2.49 1.47
CA CYS A 534 26.79 2.23 0.76
C CYS A 534 26.57 3.22 -0.40
N LEU A 535 26.89 4.51 -0.20
CA LEU A 535 26.81 5.53 -1.25
C LEU A 535 27.82 5.29 -2.37
N SER A 536 29.01 4.79 -2.05
CA SER A 536 30.03 4.43 -3.04
C SER A 536 29.60 3.23 -3.87
N HIS A 537 29.05 2.19 -3.23
CA HIS A 537 28.50 1.03 -3.93
C HIS A 537 27.28 1.39 -4.80
N LEU A 538 26.40 2.28 -4.32
CA LEU A 538 25.27 2.76 -5.11
C LEU A 538 25.74 3.58 -6.32
N LYS A 539 26.77 4.42 -6.18
CA LYS A 539 27.39 5.14 -7.31
C LYS A 539 28.01 4.20 -8.33
N GLU A 540 28.63 3.11 -7.88
CA GLU A 540 29.21 2.09 -8.77
C GLU A 540 28.13 1.31 -9.53
N ILE A 541 27.03 0.92 -8.86
CA ILE A 541 25.89 0.27 -9.52
C ILE A 541 25.24 1.20 -10.54
N ILE A 542 25.00 2.46 -10.19
CA ILE A 542 24.44 3.45 -11.11
C ILE A 542 25.39 3.71 -12.29
N GLY A 543 26.70 3.76 -12.05
CA GLY A 543 27.72 3.84 -13.10
C GLY A 543 27.67 2.66 -14.06
N ASN A 544 27.64 1.44 -13.52
CA ASN A 544 27.56 0.21 -14.33
C ASN A 544 26.24 0.10 -15.11
N GLU A 545 25.11 0.51 -14.53
CA GLU A 545 23.83 0.59 -15.25
C GLU A 545 23.88 1.65 -16.37
N PHE A 546 24.48 2.80 -16.11
CA PHE A 546 24.65 3.85 -17.12
C PHE A 546 25.51 3.36 -18.30
N ASP A 547 26.62 2.69 -18.01
CA ASP A 547 27.50 2.10 -19.04
C ASP A 547 26.81 0.99 -19.83
N HIS A 548 25.98 0.16 -19.18
CA HIS A 548 25.16 -0.85 -19.86
C HIS A 548 24.10 -0.22 -20.78
N ILE A 549 23.40 0.83 -20.33
CA ILE A 549 22.43 1.55 -21.14
C ILE A 549 23.12 2.23 -22.33
N GLN A 550 24.28 2.85 -22.10
CA GLN A 550 25.07 3.50 -23.14
C GLN A 550 25.59 2.48 -24.18
N THR A 551 26.05 1.31 -23.73
CA THR A 551 26.50 0.23 -24.63
C THR A 551 25.34 -0.31 -25.46
N ARG A 552 24.17 -0.51 -24.86
CA ARG A 552 22.96 -0.96 -25.56
C ARG A 552 22.49 0.07 -26.59
N ALA A 553 22.55 1.36 -26.26
CA ALA A 553 22.23 2.45 -27.19
C ALA A 553 23.20 2.50 -28.37
N ASN A 554 24.51 2.33 -28.11
CA ASN A 554 25.53 2.27 -29.15
C ASN A 554 25.37 1.06 -30.08
N MET A 555 25.08 -0.13 -29.53
CA MET A 555 24.78 -1.32 -30.34
C MET A 555 23.55 -1.12 -31.22
N SER A 556 22.50 -0.46 -30.71
CA SER A 556 21.32 -0.13 -31.50
C SER A 556 21.63 0.87 -32.61
N LEU A 557 22.48 1.87 -32.33
CA LEU A 557 22.94 2.85 -33.31
C LEU A 557 23.77 2.19 -34.42
N ASP A 558 24.65 1.26 -34.07
CA ASP A 558 25.45 0.53 -35.06
C ASP A 558 24.60 -0.45 -35.88
N HIS A 559 23.58 -1.06 -35.28
CA HIS A 559 22.60 -1.84 -36.04
C HIS A 559 21.86 -0.97 -37.06
N LEU A 560 21.39 0.22 -36.67
CA LEU A 560 20.74 1.17 -37.57
C LEU A 560 21.68 1.72 -38.65
N LYS A 561 22.97 1.93 -38.34
CA LYS A 561 23.98 2.29 -39.36
C LYS A 561 24.19 1.16 -40.36
N ASN A 562 24.25 -0.08 -39.89
CA ASN A 562 24.40 -1.26 -40.76
C ASN A 562 23.15 -1.45 -41.64
N GLU A 563 21.94 -1.25 -41.10
CA GLU A 563 20.70 -1.27 -41.88
C GLU A 563 20.68 -0.14 -42.92
N ARG A 564 21.05 1.09 -42.52
CA ARG A 564 21.19 2.22 -43.45
C ARG A 564 22.17 1.88 -44.57
N ASP A 565 23.34 1.35 -44.25
CA ASP A 565 24.37 1.03 -45.25
C ASP A 565 23.97 -0.16 -46.14
N TYR A 566 23.24 -1.13 -45.57
CA TYR A 566 22.62 -2.22 -46.32
C TYR A 566 21.59 -1.70 -47.31
N TYR A 567 20.64 -0.86 -46.88
CA TYR A 567 19.63 -0.27 -47.77
C TYR A 567 20.26 0.70 -48.78
N MET A 568 21.33 1.40 -48.41
CA MET A 568 22.08 2.27 -49.34
C MET A 568 22.75 1.43 -50.44
N LYS A 569 23.38 0.30 -50.07
CA LYS A 569 23.93 -0.68 -51.03
C LYS A 569 22.85 -1.33 -51.87
N GLU A 570 21.70 -1.69 -51.29
CA GLU A 570 20.59 -2.29 -52.03
C GLU A 570 19.95 -1.29 -53.00
N CYS A 571 19.82 -0.02 -52.61
CA CYS A 571 19.42 1.07 -53.50
C CYS A 571 20.43 1.30 -54.64
N GLN A 572 21.74 1.27 -54.35
CA GLN A 572 22.78 1.33 -55.38
C GLN A 572 22.72 0.13 -56.32
N ASN A 573 22.57 -1.09 -55.79
CA ASN A 573 22.40 -2.32 -56.56
C ASN A 573 21.11 -2.30 -57.39
N LEU A 574 20.01 -1.73 -56.88
CA LEU A 574 18.77 -1.56 -57.62
C LEU A 574 18.91 -0.50 -58.71
N MET A 575 19.59 0.62 -58.44
CA MET A 575 19.92 1.60 -59.48
C MET A 575 20.85 1.02 -60.54
N GLU A 576 21.81 0.18 -60.16
CA GLU A 576 22.71 -0.51 -61.08
C GLU A 576 22.01 -1.65 -61.85
N LYS A 577 21.06 -2.35 -61.22
CA LYS A 577 20.13 -3.28 -61.90
C LYS A 577 19.21 -2.55 -62.86
N MET A 578 18.68 -1.37 -62.50
CA MET A 578 17.90 -0.54 -63.42
C MET A 578 18.75 0.01 -64.56
N ARG A 579 20.01 0.38 -64.30
CA ARG A 579 20.99 0.78 -65.33
C ARG A 579 21.33 -0.38 -66.27
N ASN A 580 21.49 -1.59 -65.73
CA ASN A 580 21.72 -2.81 -66.49
C ASN A 580 20.46 -3.32 -67.21
N MET A 581 19.26 -3.07 -66.68
CA MET A 581 17.98 -3.30 -67.37
C MET A 581 17.75 -2.30 -68.50
N CYS A 582 18.22 -1.06 -68.36
CA CYS A 582 18.25 -0.08 -69.46
C CYS A 582 19.29 -0.44 -70.54
N ASN A 583 20.35 -1.18 -70.19
CA ASN A 583 21.36 -1.70 -71.12
C ASN A 583 20.99 -3.06 -71.74
N ASN A 584 19.96 -3.75 -71.24
CA ASN A 584 19.41 -4.95 -71.87
C ASN A 584 18.19 -4.59 -72.73
N LYS A 585 18.42 -3.71 -73.71
CA LYS A 585 17.55 -3.57 -74.89
C LYS A 585 17.83 -4.78 -75.80
N PRO A 586 16.81 -5.43 -76.38
CA PRO A 586 17.03 -6.44 -77.40
C PRO A 586 17.71 -5.81 -78.63
N SER A 587 18.80 -6.46 -79.09
CA SER A 587 19.52 -6.27 -80.35
C SER A 587 19.33 -4.92 -81.06
N LEU A 588 20.21 -3.97 -80.76
CA LEU A 588 20.45 -2.79 -81.59
C LEU A 588 21.25 -3.19 -82.84
N ASP A 589 20.62 -3.92 -83.78
CA ASP A 589 21.15 -4.14 -85.13
C ASP A 589 20.11 -3.87 -86.23
N THR A 590 18.89 -3.46 -85.84
CA THR A 590 17.83 -3.08 -86.78
C THR A 590 17.76 -1.57 -87.05
N ASP A 591 18.16 -0.70 -86.12
CA ASP A 591 18.08 0.76 -86.35
C ASP A 591 19.18 1.30 -87.27
N GLY A 592 20.38 0.70 -87.27
CA GLY A 592 21.44 1.00 -88.24
C GLY A 592 21.18 0.41 -89.64
N SER A 593 20.36 -0.64 -89.73
CA SER A 593 19.90 -1.22 -91.01
C SER A 593 18.73 -0.43 -91.59
N ILE A 594 17.80 0.04 -90.74
CA ILE A 594 16.66 0.87 -91.15
C ILE A 594 17.15 2.27 -91.54
N ALA A 595 18.09 2.89 -90.82
CA ALA A 595 18.66 4.18 -91.20
C ALA A 595 19.47 4.11 -92.51
N ARG A 596 20.23 3.03 -92.76
CA ARG A 596 20.91 2.81 -94.06
C ARG A 596 19.92 2.53 -95.19
N LYS A 597 18.88 1.72 -94.95
CA LYS A 597 17.81 1.47 -95.93
C LYS A 597 16.99 2.73 -96.20
N LEU A 598 16.78 3.59 -95.21
CA LEU A 598 16.11 4.88 -95.36
C LEU A 598 16.99 5.81 -96.20
N MET A 599 18.30 5.91 -95.90
CA MET A 599 19.25 6.71 -96.67
C MET A 599 19.41 6.21 -98.11
N GLU A 600 19.46 4.89 -98.34
CA GLU A 600 19.46 4.28 -99.68
C GLU A 600 18.15 4.56 -100.43
N LYS A 601 16.99 4.54 -99.74
CA LYS A 601 15.70 4.87 -100.35
C LYS A 601 15.54 6.36 -100.61
N GLU A 602 16.05 7.23 -99.74
CA GLU A 602 16.09 8.69 -99.96
C GLU A 602 17.03 9.05 -101.11
N GLN A 603 18.17 8.38 -101.24
CA GLN A 603 19.11 8.56 -102.35
C GLN A 603 18.53 8.02 -103.67
N LEU A 604 17.78 6.92 -103.63
CA LEU A 604 17.04 6.39 -104.78
C LEU A 604 15.88 7.32 -105.20
N ILE A 605 15.19 7.93 -104.25
CA ILE A 605 14.16 8.95 -104.52
C ILE A 605 14.79 10.17 -105.17
N ALA A 606 15.95 10.65 -104.69
CA ALA A 606 16.65 11.77 -105.30
C ALA A 606 17.10 11.49 -106.74
N THR A 607 17.55 10.27 -107.04
CA THR A 607 17.90 9.86 -108.42
C THR A 607 16.66 9.73 -109.30
N LEU A 608 15.58 9.12 -108.81
CA LEU A 608 14.32 9.00 -109.56
C LEU A 608 13.66 10.36 -109.80
N GLU A 609 13.76 11.30 -108.86
CA GLU A 609 13.32 12.68 -109.06
C GLU A 609 14.18 13.42 -110.08
N HIS A 610 15.47 13.13 -110.17
CA HIS A 610 16.34 13.67 -111.22
C HIS A 610 16.00 13.09 -112.59
N GLU A 611 15.79 11.78 -112.71
CA GLU A 611 15.33 11.12 -113.94
C GLU A 611 13.94 11.60 -114.36
N ASN A 612 13.01 11.80 -113.43
CA ASN A 612 11.67 12.28 -113.73
C ASN A 612 11.66 13.76 -114.17
N ARG A 613 12.61 14.57 -113.67
CA ARG A 613 12.89 15.91 -114.21
C ARG A 613 13.46 15.84 -115.62
N GLN A 614 14.43 14.95 -115.89
CA GLN A 614 14.99 14.74 -117.23
C GLN A 614 13.92 14.25 -118.23
N LEU A 615 13.12 13.25 -117.88
CA LEU A 615 12.02 12.73 -118.70
C LEU A 615 10.91 13.77 -118.91
N SER A 616 10.61 14.61 -117.92
CA SER A 616 9.69 15.74 -118.10
C SER A 616 10.25 16.79 -119.05
N GLN A 617 11.57 17.01 -119.06
CA GLN A 617 12.25 17.94 -119.95
C GLN A 617 12.36 17.37 -121.38
N GLU A 618 12.57 16.06 -121.54
CA GLU A 618 12.47 15.36 -122.83
C GLU A 618 11.03 15.34 -123.37
N LYS A 619 10.02 15.12 -122.50
CA LYS A 619 8.61 15.22 -122.85
C LYS A 619 8.26 16.64 -123.32
N HIS A 620 8.77 17.67 -122.65
CA HIS A 620 8.59 19.05 -123.08
C HIS A 620 9.27 19.31 -124.43
N ASN A 621 10.50 18.84 -124.64
CA ASN A 621 11.21 18.97 -125.93
C ASN A 621 10.54 18.19 -127.08
N LEU A 622 9.95 17.02 -126.81
CA LEU A 622 9.16 16.24 -127.77
C LEU A 622 7.81 16.89 -128.06
N MET A 623 7.17 17.50 -127.06
CA MET A 623 5.93 18.27 -127.21
C MET A 623 6.17 19.51 -128.08
N THR A 624 7.25 20.26 -127.84
CA THR A 624 7.67 21.41 -128.67
C THR A 624 8.07 21.00 -130.11
N ARG A 625 8.57 19.77 -130.30
CA ARG A 625 8.84 19.19 -131.64
C ARG A 625 7.58 18.68 -132.35
N LEU A 626 6.56 18.26 -131.59
CA LEU A 626 5.24 17.85 -132.12
C LEU A 626 4.34 19.05 -132.42
N GLU A 627 4.47 20.15 -131.68
CA GLU A 627 3.77 21.43 -131.95
C GLU A 627 4.36 22.20 -133.14
N THR A 628 5.60 21.95 -133.54
CA THR A 628 6.25 22.55 -134.73
C THR A 628 6.12 21.70 -136.01
N SER A 629 5.51 20.52 -135.96
CA SER A 629 5.24 19.65 -137.12
C SER A 629 3.74 19.46 -137.42
N ARG A 630 2.85 20.25 -136.81
CA ARG A 630 1.39 20.11 -136.99
C ARG A 630 0.75 21.09 -137.98
N ASP A 631 1.54 22.01 -138.56
CA ASP A 631 1.15 22.86 -139.69
C ASP A 631 1.86 22.39 -140.98
N ARG A 632 1.27 21.41 -141.70
CA ARG A 632 1.48 21.18 -143.14
C ARG A 632 0.58 20.05 -143.68
N ILE A 633 -0.28 20.45 -144.62
CA ILE A 633 -0.72 19.77 -145.83
C ILE A 633 -2.03 18.95 -145.79
N ASP A 634 -2.98 19.58 -146.48
CA ASP A 634 -4.20 19.14 -147.14
C ASP A 634 -4.07 17.98 -148.14
N ASN A 635 -5.25 17.49 -148.49
CA ASN A 635 -5.67 16.87 -149.76
C ASN A 635 -5.60 15.35 -149.92
N ASP A 636 -6.75 14.74 -149.62
CA ASP A 636 -7.73 14.30 -150.63
C ASP A 636 -7.19 13.55 -151.86
N THR A 637 -7.46 12.25 -151.94
CA THR A 637 -8.11 11.55 -153.09
C THR A 637 -8.14 10.02 -152.94
N ASP A 638 -9.17 9.41 -153.52
CA ASP A 638 -9.35 8.00 -153.88
C ASP A 638 -10.02 7.01 -152.88
N VAL A 639 -11.34 7.23 -152.77
CA VAL A 639 -12.40 6.59 -151.98
C VAL A 639 -12.62 5.07 -152.16
N VAL A 640 -11.80 4.34 -152.93
CA VAL A 640 -12.01 2.89 -153.15
C VAL A 640 -10.91 2.00 -152.53
N SER A 641 -9.70 2.54 -152.30
CA SER A 641 -8.61 1.85 -151.58
C SER A 641 -8.61 2.16 -150.06
N ALA A 642 -9.16 3.32 -149.66
CA ALA A 642 -9.34 3.72 -148.26
C ALA A 642 -10.30 2.81 -147.48
N ARG A 643 -11.29 2.18 -148.15
CA ARG A 643 -12.29 1.30 -147.52
C ARG A 643 -11.69 -0.02 -147.00
N SER A 644 -10.63 -0.53 -147.64
CA SER A 644 -9.88 -1.71 -147.17
C SER A 644 -8.95 -1.40 -145.99
N SER A 645 -8.30 -0.23 -146.00
CA SER A 645 -7.43 0.23 -144.91
C SER A 645 -8.23 0.66 -143.70
N LEU A 646 -9.38 1.32 -143.88
CA LEU A 646 -10.35 1.61 -142.81
C LEU A 646 -10.86 0.32 -142.18
N LYS A 647 -11.24 -0.70 -142.95
CA LYS A 647 -11.62 -2.01 -142.40
C LYS A 647 -10.49 -2.70 -141.63
N ARG A 648 -9.23 -2.44 -141.96
CA ARG A 648 -8.07 -2.98 -141.22
C ARG A 648 -7.89 -2.23 -139.90
N LEU A 649 -7.89 -0.91 -139.94
CA LEU A 649 -7.84 -0.04 -138.75
C LEU A 649 -9.07 -0.22 -137.84
N GLU A 650 -10.24 -0.51 -138.38
CA GLU A 650 -11.45 -0.86 -137.63
C GLU A 650 -11.25 -2.18 -136.88
N ARG A 651 -10.70 -3.21 -137.53
CA ARG A 651 -10.34 -4.47 -136.87
C ARG A 651 -9.25 -4.28 -135.82
N ASP A 652 -8.20 -3.52 -136.12
CA ASP A 652 -7.12 -3.23 -135.16
C ASP A 652 -7.66 -2.43 -133.96
N ARG A 653 -8.59 -1.50 -134.19
CA ARG A 653 -9.30 -0.77 -133.13
C ARG A 653 -10.18 -1.71 -132.31
N GLU A 654 -10.87 -2.66 -132.93
CA GLU A 654 -11.68 -3.67 -132.24
C GLU A 654 -10.81 -4.62 -131.40
N LEU A 655 -9.66 -5.05 -131.93
CA LEU A 655 -8.67 -5.87 -131.20
C LEU A 655 -8.07 -5.10 -130.02
N LEU A 656 -7.68 -3.84 -130.20
CA LEU A 656 -7.18 -2.99 -129.12
C LEU A 656 -8.24 -2.72 -128.05
N LYS A 657 -9.51 -2.57 -128.44
CA LYS A 657 -10.62 -2.46 -127.48
C LYS A 657 -10.80 -3.74 -126.68
N ALA A 658 -10.71 -4.91 -127.33
CA ALA A 658 -10.77 -6.20 -126.65
C ALA A 658 -9.58 -6.37 -125.69
N ASP A 659 -8.38 -5.94 -126.09
CA ASP A 659 -7.18 -5.98 -125.24
C ASP A 659 -7.29 -5.02 -124.05
N ILE A 660 -7.77 -3.78 -124.25
CA ILE A 660 -8.05 -2.84 -123.16
C ILE A 660 -9.08 -3.44 -122.20
N GLN A 661 -10.14 -4.04 -122.72
CA GLN A 661 -11.16 -4.68 -121.90
C GLN A 661 -10.58 -5.84 -121.08
N ARG A 662 -9.71 -6.69 -121.66
CA ARG A 662 -9.00 -7.74 -120.90
C ARG A 662 -8.12 -7.13 -119.80
N LEU A 663 -7.38 -6.06 -120.09
CA LEU A 663 -6.55 -5.39 -119.09
C LEU A 663 -7.38 -4.73 -117.98
N GLU A 664 -8.57 -4.22 -118.29
CA GLU A 664 -9.52 -3.70 -117.31
C GLU A 664 -10.07 -4.81 -116.42
N GLU A 665 -10.46 -5.95 -117.00
CA GLU A 665 -10.89 -7.15 -116.29
C GLU A 665 -9.78 -7.70 -115.38
N GLU A 666 -8.53 -7.75 -115.86
CA GLU A 666 -7.36 -8.14 -115.07
C GLU A 666 -7.08 -7.15 -113.93
N ARG A 667 -7.10 -5.84 -114.21
CA ARG A 667 -6.95 -4.78 -113.19
C ARG A 667 -8.03 -4.90 -112.13
N ASP A 668 -9.27 -5.08 -112.52
CA ASP A 668 -10.41 -5.15 -111.61
C ASP A 668 -10.37 -6.46 -110.82
N GLY A 669 -9.92 -7.56 -111.43
CA GLY A 669 -9.61 -8.82 -110.75
C GLY A 669 -8.47 -8.68 -109.73
N MET A 670 -7.42 -7.92 -110.04
CA MET A 670 -6.32 -7.62 -109.10
C MET A 670 -6.78 -6.72 -107.96
N ARG A 671 -7.59 -5.69 -108.23
CA ARG A 671 -8.19 -4.82 -107.20
C ARG A 671 -9.12 -5.60 -106.28
N HIS A 672 -9.95 -6.48 -106.84
CA HIS A 672 -10.82 -7.33 -106.05
C HIS A 672 -10.02 -8.26 -105.16
N ARG A 673 -8.99 -8.94 -105.68
CA ARG A 673 -8.07 -9.76 -104.89
C ARG A 673 -7.40 -8.95 -103.76
N LEU A 674 -6.88 -7.77 -104.07
CA LEU A 674 -6.26 -6.90 -103.07
C LEU A 674 -7.25 -6.44 -101.99
N ASN A 675 -8.48 -6.08 -102.38
CA ASN A 675 -9.54 -5.73 -101.43
C ASN A 675 -9.92 -6.91 -100.54
N THR A 676 -10.11 -8.12 -101.09
CA THR A 676 -10.41 -9.31 -100.29
C THR A 676 -9.28 -9.66 -99.31
N MET A 677 -8.02 -9.52 -99.74
CA MET A 677 -6.87 -9.68 -98.85
C MET A 677 -6.84 -8.60 -97.75
N ALA A 678 -7.09 -7.34 -98.09
CA ALA A 678 -7.13 -6.24 -97.13
C ALA A 678 -8.27 -6.39 -96.11
N GLU A 679 -9.46 -6.82 -96.54
CA GLU A 679 -10.59 -7.15 -95.67
C GLU A 679 -10.27 -8.31 -94.74
N HIS A 680 -9.65 -9.38 -95.26
CA HIS A 680 -9.19 -10.51 -94.44
C HIS A 680 -8.14 -10.06 -93.40
N HIS A 681 -7.17 -9.24 -93.80
CA HIS A 681 -6.18 -8.68 -92.87
C HIS A 681 -6.81 -7.77 -91.81
N LEU A 682 -7.81 -6.96 -92.16
CA LEU A 682 -8.55 -6.12 -91.21
C LEU A 682 -9.32 -6.98 -90.19
N GLN A 683 -9.99 -8.05 -90.65
CA GLN A 683 -10.70 -8.99 -89.79
C GLN A 683 -9.75 -9.71 -88.84
N GLU A 684 -8.60 -10.18 -89.34
CA GLU A 684 -7.61 -10.86 -88.52
C GLU A 684 -6.98 -9.91 -87.49
N LYS A 685 -6.68 -8.67 -87.88
CA LYS A 685 -6.22 -7.63 -86.96
C LYS A 685 -7.25 -7.38 -85.85
N ALA A 686 -8.52 -7.21 -86.20
CA ALA A 686 -9.59 -7.01 -85.22
C ALA A 686 -9.76 -8.22 -84.28
N ARG A 687 -9.56 -9.45 -84.80
CA ARG A 687 -9.56 -10.68 -84.00
C ARG A 687 -8.42 -10.70 -82.99
N LEU A 688 -7.20 -10.36 -83.42
CA LEU A 688 -6.02 -10.29 -82.55
C LEU A 688 -6.14 -9.17 -81.51
N GLU A 689 -6.64 -8.00 -81.89
CA GLU A 689 -6.93 -6.90 -80.95
C GLU A 689 -7.98 -7.30 -79.91
N GLY A 690 -9.04 -8.03 -80.32
CA GLY A 690 -10.03 -8.58 -79.41
C GLY A 690 -9.44 -9.61 -78.43
N MET A 691 -8.58 -10.51 -78.91
CA MET A 691 -7.86 -11.47 -78.06
C MET A 691 -6.93 -10.78 -77.07
N LEU A 692 -6.18 -9.76 -77.53
CA LEU A 692 -5.29 -8.97 -76.68
C LEU A 692 -6.10 -8.28 -75.57
N LYS A 693 -7.20 -7.62 -75.93
CA LYS A 693 -8.08 -6.95 -74.95
C LYS A 693 -8.63 -7.93 -73.90
N ASN A 694 -9.09 -9.10 -74.32
CA ASN A 694 -9.55 -10.13 -73.38
C ASN A 694 -8.42 -10.58 -72.45
N SER A 695 -7.20 -10.79 -72.98
CA SER A 695 -6.04 -11.16 -72.15
C SER A 695 -5.63 -10.06 -71.17
N GLU A 696 -5.72 -8.78 -71.56
CA GLU A 696 -5.48 -7.64 -70.67
C GLU A 696 -6.54 -7.55 -69.57
N GLU A 697 -7.80 -7.82 -69.89
CA GLU A 697 -8.88 -7.87 -68.90
C GLU A 697 -8.65 -9.00 -67.90
N ASP A 698 -8.18 -10.17 -68.34
CA ASP A 698 -7.86 -11.29 -67.47
C ASP A 698 -6.63 -11.02 -66.59
N VAL A 699 -5.59 -10.37 -67.12
CA VAL A 699 -4.46 -9.89 -66.32
C VAL A 699 -4.93 -8.89 -65.25
N ARG A 700 -5.79 -7.93 -65.61
CA ARG A 700 -6.34 -6.97 -64.63
C ARG A 700 -7.15 -7.66 -63.53
N LYS A 701 -7.93 -8.70 -63.85
CA LYS A 701 -8.64 -9.51 -62.85
C LYS A 701 -7.66 -10.24 -61.93
N LEU A 702 -6.66 -10.92 -62.48
CA LEU A 702 -5.64 -11.62 -61.69
C LEU A 702 -4.83 -10.68 -60.79
N GLU A 703 -4.55 -9.46 -61.25
CA GLU A 703 -3.89 -8.41 -60.45
C GLU A 703 -4.80 -7.86 -59.34
N ALA A 704 -6.11 -7.75 -59.57
CA ALA A 704 -7.07 -7.42 -58.53
C ALA A 704 -7.15 -8.53 -57.48
N ASP A 705 -7.33 -9.78 -57.91
CA ASP A 705 -7.38 -10.95 -57.02
C ASP A 705 -6.10 -11.06 -56.18
N ARG A 706 -4.92 -10.86 -56.79
CA ARG A 706 -3.63 -10.84 -56.06
C ARG A 706 -3.59 -9.76 -54.99
N ARG A 707 -4.10 -8.55 -55.26
CA ARG A 707 -4.16 -7.47 -54.27
C ARG A 707 -5.09 -7.82 -53.12
N ASP A 708 -6.23 -8.45 -53.39
CA ASP A 708 -7.19 -8.89 -52.38
C ASP A 708 -6.62 -10.05 -51.53
N PHE A 709 -5.92 -11.01 -52.15
CA PHE A 709 -5.21 -12.06 -51.44
C PHE A 709 -4.10 -11.49 -50.52
N MET A 710 -3.36 -10.48 -50.97
CA MET A 710 -2.35 -9.82 -50.14
C MET A 710 -2.98 -9.07 -48.95
N HIS A 711 -4.09 -8.35 -49.16
CA HIS A 711 -4.80 -7.67 -48.07
C HIS A 711 -5.36 -8.67 -47.05
N THR A 712 -6.01 -9.74 -47.52
CA THR A 712 -6.54 -10.79 -46.64
C THR A 712 -5.44 -11.54 -45.90
N GLN A 713 -4.30 -11.80 -46.54
CA GLN A 713 -3.12 -12.38 -45.88
C GLN A 713 -2.56 -11.44 -44.81
N GLY A 714 -2.45 -10.13 -45.10
CA GLY A 714 -2.00 -9.12 -44.14
C GLY A 714 -2.91 -9.05 -42.92
N SER A 715 -4.22 -9.03 -43.14
CA SER A 715 -5.23 -9.06 -42.06
C SER A 715 -5.12 -10.33 -41.22
N ARG A 716 -5.01 -11.51 -41.84
CA ARG A 716 -4.82 -12.78 -41.12
C ARG A 716 -3.53 -12.81 -40.31
N ARG A 717 -2.41 -12.28 -40.83
CA ARG A 717 -1.15 -12.17 -40.08
C ARG A 717 -1.30 -11.25 -38.87
N ALA A 718 -1.99 -10.12 -39.01
CA ALA A 718 -2.27 -9.24 -37.88
C ALA A 718 -3.11 -9.96 -36.81
N THR A 719 -4.13 -10.73 -37.21
CA THR A 719 -4.91 -11.55 -36.26
C THR A 719 -4.05 -12.60 -35.57
N ILE A 720 -3.17 -13.29 -36.29
CA ILE A 720 -2.25 -14.29 -35.72
C ILE A 720 -1.32 -13.63 -34.69
N ASN A 721 -0.74 -12.47 -35.02
CA ASN A 721 0.14 -11.75 -34.10
C ASN A 721 -0.61 -11.34 -32.82
N ASN A 722 -1.83 -10.78 -32.95
CA ASN A 722 -2.64 -10.42 -31.79
C ASN A 722 -2.97 -11.65 -30.91
N LEU A 723 -3.32 -12.79 -31.52
CA LEU A 723 -3.57 -14.03 -30.78
C LEU A 723 -2.30 -14.57 -30.12
N GLN A 724 -1.13 -14.40 -30.74
CA GLN A 724 0.16 -14.76 -30.12
C GLN A 724 0.47 -13.87 -28.92
N GLU A 725 0.27 -12.55 -29.04
CA GLU A 725 0.42 -11.61 -27.93
C GLU A 725 -0.52 -11.95 -26.78
N GLU A 726 -1.79 -12.27 -27.06
CA GLU A 726 -2.74 -12.76 -26.05
C GLU A 726 -2.25 -14.04 -25.37
N CYS A 727 -1.71 -15.00 -26.15
CA CYS A 727 -1.16 -16.24 -25.62
C CYS A 727 0.13 -16.03 -24.79
N ASP A 728 0.96 -15.05 -25.12
CA ASP A 728 2.13 -14.65 -24.33
C ASP A 728 1.68 -13.99 -23.02
N MET A 729 0.72 -13.06 -23.07
CA MET A 729 0.14 -12.42 -21.87
C MET A 729 -0.48 -13.45 -20.92
N LEU A 730 -1.26 -14.40 -21.44
CA LEU A 730 -1.86 -15.47 -20.63
C LEU A 730 -0.80 -16.40 -20.01
N ARG A 731 0.30 -16.67 -20.72
CA ARG A 731 1.43 -17.43 -20.18
C ARG A 731 2.12 -16.70 -19.04
N ASP A 732 2.34 -15.39 -19.18
CA ASP A 732 2.94 -14.57 -18.13
C ASP A 732 2.02 -14.45 -16.91
N GLN A 733 0.71 -14.30 -17.12
CA GLN A 733 -0.28 -14.34 -16.03
C GLN A 733 -0.26 -15.68 -15.29
N LEU A 734 -0.25 -16.80 -16.02
CA LEU A 734 -0.16 -18.14 -15.41
C LEU A 734 1.13 -18.29 -14.59
N ARG A 735 2.26 -17.80 -15.12
CA ARG A 735 3.54 -17.83 -14.41
C ARG A 735 3.52 -17.00 -13.13
N ASN A 736 2.90 -15.81 -13.17
CA ASN A 736 2.73 -14.96 -12.00
C ASN A 736 1.84 -15.63 -10.95
N CYS A 737 0.67 -16.15 -11.33
CA CYS A 737 -0.21 -16.89 -10.43
C CYS A 737 0.48 -18.12 -9.82
N GLN A 738 1.31 -18.82 -10.59
CA GLN A 738 2.08 -19.96 -10.09
C GLN A 738 3.15 -19.54 -9.08
N SER A 739 3.82 -18.39 -9.31
CA SER A 739 4.76 -17.81 -8.36
C SER A 739 4.07 -17.40 -7.05
N GLU A 740 2.93 -16.73 -7.14
CA GLU A 740 2.11 -16.35 -5.99
C GLU A 740 1.63 -17.57 -5.21
N PHE A 741 1.14 -18.61 -5.90
CA PHE A 741 0.75 -19.87 -5.26
C PHE A 741 1.91 -20.51 -4.49
N ASN A 742 3.10 -20.57 -5.08
CA ASN A 742 4.29 -21.11 -4.43
C ASN A 742 4.70 -20.28 -3.20
N GLN A 743 4.55 -18.95 -3.28
CA GLN A 743 4.79 -18.05 -2.16
C GLN A 743 3.78 -18.29 -1.03
N GLN A 744 2.49 -18.40 -1.34
CA GLN A 744 1.44 -18.72 -0.37
C GLN A 744 1.68 -20.09 0.30
N ARG A 745 2.12 -21.08 -0.48
CA ARG A 745 2.49 -22.40 0.05
C ARG A 745 3.67 -22.32 1.03
N ALA A 746 4.66 -21.48 0.76
CA ALA A 746 5.77 -21.23 1.67
C ALA A 746 5.31 -20.53 2.96
N TYR A 747 4.44 -19.52 2.87
CA TYR A 747 3.85 -18.87 4.04
C TYR A 747 3.02 -19.85 4.89
N HIS A 748 2.23 -20.71 4.25
CA HIS A 748 1.46 -21.73 4.95
C HIS A 748 2.37 -22.72 5.69
N ALA A 749 3.47 -23.17 5.08
CA ALA A 749 4.44 -24.04 5.73
C ALA A 749 5.09 -23.36 6.95
N GLN A 750 5.44 -22.07 6.85
CA GLN A 750 5.97 -21.29 7.98
C GLN A 750 4.95 -21.17 9.11
N LEU A 751 3.69 -20.82 8.78
CA LEU A 751 2.60 -20.75 9.76
C LEU A 751 2.36 -22.09 10.46
N LYS A 752 2.42 -23.19 9.72
CA LYS A 752 2.30 -24.54 10.30
C LYS A 752 3.41 -24.82 11.31
N THR A 753 4.67 -24.49 10.98
CA THR A 753 5.79 -24.69 11.93
C THR A 753 5.66 -23.82 13.18
N LEU A 754 5.16 -22.58 13.04
CA LEU A 754 4.88 -21.70 14.18
C LEU A 754 3.76 -22.27 15.05
N HIS A 755 2.69 -22.78 14.43
CA HIS A 755 1.58 -23.41 15.15
C HIS A 755 2.06 -24.63 15.95
N GLU A 756 2.86 -25.51 15.34
CA GLU A 756 3.44 -26.66 16.04
C GLU A 756 4.38 -26.25 17.18
N GLN A 757 5.06 -25.10 17.08
CA GLN A 757 5.87 -24.55 18.18
C GLN A 757 4.99 -23.99 19.29
N THR A 758 3.90 -23.29 18.96
CA THR A 758 2.97 -22.78 19.96
C THR A 758 2.24 -23.90 20.70
N ASP A 759 1.90 -24.99 20.02
CA ASP A 759 1.24 -26.15 20.64
C ASP A 759 2.19 -26.88 21.61
N ARG A 760 3.47 -27.01 21.23
CA ARG A 760 4.49 -27.54 22.13
C ARG A 760 4.66 -26.68 23.38
N ALA A 761 4.77 -25.35 23.20
CA ALA A 761 4.88 -24.43 24.33
C ALA A 761 3.63 -24.45 25.23
N LEU A 762 2.43 -24.57 24.64
CA LEU A 762 1.18 -24.71 25.37
C LEU A 762 1.17 -26.01 26.20
N ALA A 763 1.58 -27.13 25.62
CA ALA A 763 1.68 -28.41 26.32
C ALA A 763 2.66 -28.34 27.50
N ASP A 764 3.81 -27.69 27.33
CA ASP A 764 4.79 -27.46 28.40
C ASP A 764 4.19 -26.60 29.53
N CYS A 765 3.50 -25.51 29.20
CA CYS A 765 2.82 -24.66 30.19
C CYS A 765 1.71 -25.42 30.93
N GLN A 766 0.94 -26.26 30.24
CA GLN A 766 -0.09 -27.09 30.86
C GLN A 766 0.52 -28.13 31.82
N SER A 767 1.63 -28.76 31.43
CA SER A 767 2.35 -29.69 32.30
C SER A 767 2.91 -29.00 33.55
N GLN A 768 3.44 -27.78 33.41
CA GLN A 768 3.93 -26.98 34.54
C GLN A 768 2.79 -26.59 35.48
N LEU A 769 1.65 -26.16 34.92
CA LEU A 769 0.46 -25.83 35.71
C LEU A 769 -0.01 -27.03 36.52
N HIS A 770 -0.13 -28.19 35.88
CA HIS A 770 -0.55 -29.42 36.56
C HIS A 770 0.40 -29.83 37.70
N GLN A 771 1.71 -29.64 37.51
CA GLN A 771 2.70 -29.89 38.55
C GLN A 771 2.54 -28.93 39.74
N VAL A 772 2.32 -27.64 39.47
CA VAL A 772 2.08 -26.63 40.52
C VAL A 772 0.75 -26.90 41.26
N GLU A 773 -0.31 -27.31 40.55
CA GLU A 773 -1.58 -27.72 41.17
C GLU A 773 -1.38 -28.90 42.12
N LYS A 774 -0.60 -29.90 41.71
CA LYS A 774 -0.26 -31.05 42.54
C LYS A 774 0.55 -30.65 43.78
N GLU A 775 1.53 -29.77 43.62
CA GLU A 775 2.32 -29.24 44.75
C GLU A 775 1.46 -28.41 45.71
N MET A 776 0.57 -27.58 45.19
CA MET A 776 -0.39 -26.81 45.98
C MET A 776 -1.29 -27.74 46.79
N PHE A 777 -1.83 -28.80 46.17
CA PHE A 777 -2.65 -29.79 46.87
C PHE A 777 -1.88 -30.46 48.01
N ALA A 778 -0.62 -30.85 47.77
CA ALA A 778 0.23 -31.45 48.80
C ALA A 778 0.60 -30.48 49.94
N VAL A 779 0.71 -29.17 49.67
CA VAL A 779 0.87 -28.15 50.72
C VAL A 779 -0.44 -27.97 51.49
N GLN A 780 -1.58 -27.98 50.80
CA GLN A 780 -2.89 -27.84 51.43
C GLN A 780 -3.22 -29.00 52.37
N GLU A 781 -2.86 -30.24 52.03
CA GLU A 781 -2.98 -31.38 52.94
C GLU A 781 -2.06 -31.25 54.16
N ARG A 782 -0.81 -30.81 53.97
CA ARG A 782 0.11 -30.55 55.08
C ARG A 782 -0.41 -29.47 56.02
N LEU A 783 -0.98 -28.39 55.47
CA LEU A 783 -1.57 -27.32 56.26
C LEU A 783 -2.73 -27.84 57.13
N LYS A 784 -3.62 -28.67 56.57
CA LYS A 784 -4.71 -29.31 57.33
C LYS A 784 -4.18 -30.18 58.47
N LEU A 785 -3.10 -30.94 58.26
CA LEU A 785 -2.49 -31.75 59.32
C LEU A 785 -1.96 -30.87 60.45
N THR A 786 -1.22 -29.80 60.12
CA THR A 786 -0.70 -28.86 61.13
C THR A 786 -1.82 -28.09 61.85
N GLU A 787 -2.92 -27.78 61.17
CA GLU A 787 -4.11 -27.19 61.79
C GLU A 787 -4.73 -28.14 62.82
N ASN A 788 -4.86 -29.44 62.50
CA ASN A 788 -5.34 -30.45 63.44
C ASN A 788 -4.40 -30.62 64.65
N GLU A 789 -3.09 -30.62 64.43
CA GLU A 789 -2.08 -30.67 65.50
C GLU A 789 -2.18 -29.44 66.41
N LYS A 790 -2.34 -28.25 65.82
CA LYS A 790 -2.58 -27.01 66.57
C LYS A 790 -3.86 -27.11 67.41
N GLU A 791 -4.96 -27.60 66.85
CA GLU A 791 -6.20 -27.80 67.60
C GLU A 791 -6.01 -28.75 68.78
N HIS A 792 -5.29 -29.87 68.59
CA HIS A 792 -4.96 -30.78 69.67
C HIS A 792 -4.16 -30.09 70.79
N ALA A 793 -3.07 -29.40 70.44
CA ALA A 793 -2.24 -28.68 71.40
C ALA A 793 -3.04 -27.58 72.15
N THR A 794 -3.98 -26.91 71.48
CA THR A 794 -4.84 -25.92 72.14
C THR A 794 -5.80 -26.53 73.16
N LYS A 795 -6.34 -27.72 72.89
CA LYS A 795 -7.16 -28.47 73.84
C LYS A 795 -6.33 -28.90 75.06
N GLU A 796 -5.13 -29.43 74.83
CA GLU A 796 -4.21 -29.82 75.90
C GLU A 796 -3.82 -28.62 76.79
N ILE A 797 -3.53 -27.47 76.20
CA ILE A 797 -3.29 -26.23 76.96
C ILE A 797 -4.52 -25.83 77.80
N PHE A 798 -5.73 -25.99 77.26
CA PHE A 798 -6.96 -25.70 77.99
C PHE A 798 -7.13 -26.64 79.19
N ASP A 799 -6.91 -27.93 79.00
CA ASP A 799 -7.01 -28.94 80.06
C ASP A 799 -5.99 -28.68 81.18
N LEU A 800 -4.72 -28.44 80.83
CA LEU A 800 -3.67 -28.09 81.79
C LEU A 800 -3.96 -26.78 82.54
N ARG A 801 -4.56 -25.79 81.87
CA ARG A 801 -5.00 -24.56 82.54
C ARG A 801 -6.11 -24.83 83.55
N ASN A 802 -7.07 -25.69 83.21
CA ASN A 802 -8.13 -26.08 84.13
C ASN A 802 -7.56 -26.83 85.34
N GLU A 803 -6.68 -27.79 85.12
CA GLU A 803 -5.97 -28.49 86.21
C GLU A 803 -5.22 -27.50 87.12
N LEU A 804 -4.50 -26.54 86.55
CA LEU A 804 -3.84 -25.48 87.31
C LEU A 804 -4.83 -24.65 88.14
N THR A 805 -6.00 -24.30 87.60
CA THR A 805 -7.01 -23.55 88.37
C THR A 805 -7.56 -24.37 89.54
N VAL A 806 -7.78 -25.68 89.34
CA VAL A 806 -8.23 -26.59 90.40
C VAL A 806 -7.17 -26.72 91.48
N LEU A 807 -5.90 -26.94 91.11
CA LEU A 807 -4.79 -27.05 92.06
C LEU A 807 -4.57 -25.76 92.84
N LYS A 808 -4.66 -24.59 92.20
CA LYS A 808 -4.63 -23.29 92.89
C LYS A 808 -5.78 -23.14 93.88
N GLY A 809 -6.99 -23.58 93.51
CA GLY A 809 -8.14 -23.58 94.41
C GLY A 809 -7.94 -24.50 95.62
N ASN A 810 -7.36 -25.68 95.42
CA ASN A 810 -7.04 -26.61 96.51
C ASN A 810 -5.96 -26.06 97.43
N LEU A 811 -4.92 -25.41 96.88
CA LEU A 811 -3.89 -24.74 97.67
C LEU A 811 -4.51 -23.65 98.57
N ALA A 812 -5.38 -22.81 98.02
CA ALA A 812 -6.07 -21.78 98.79
C ALA A 812 -6.94 -22.35 99.91
N LYS A 813 -7.59 -23.51 99.68
CA LYS A 813 -8.35 -24.22 100.73
C LYS A 813 -7.43 -24.75 101.84
N MET A 814 -6.30 -25.35 101.47
CA MET A 814 -5.31 -25.81 102.46
C MET A 814 -4.74 -24.66 103.28
N ASP A 815 -4.49 -23.51 102.66
CA ASP A 815 -4.04 -22.30 103.38
C ASP A 815 -5.12 -21.82 104.37
N GLN A 816 -6.40 -21.80 103.98
CA GLN A 816 -7.51 -21.48 104.89
C GLN A 816 -7.65 -22.48 106.06
N GLU A 817 -7.51 -23.77 105.79
CA GLU A 817 -7.52 -24.82 106.82
C GLU A 817 -6.34 -24.67 107.78
N LYS A 818 -5.14 -24.40 107.25
CA LYS A 818 -3.93 -24.13 108.02
C LYS A 818 -4.12 -22.92 108.93
N ASP A 819 -4.62 -21.81 108.40
CA ASP A 819 -4.88 -20.61 109.18
C ASP A 819 -5.91 -20.90 110.28
N SER A 820 -6.97 -21.64 109.98
CA SER A 820 -7.98 -22.06 110.97
C SER A 820 -7.39 -22.92 112.10
N LEU A 821 -6.49 -23.85 111.75
CA LEU A 821 -5.78 -24.67 112.72
C LEU A 821 -4.80 -23.85 113.57
N LEU A 822 -4.11 -22.86 112.98
CA LEU A 822 -3.23 -21.94 113.71
C LEU A 822 -4.03 -21.11 114.71
N HIS A 823 -5.15 -20.51 114.33
CA HIS A 823 -6.03 -19.79 115.27
C HIS A 823 -6.49 -20.70 116.41
N SER A 824 -6.89 -21.94 116.11
CA SER A 824 -7.27 -22.90 117.15
C SER A 824 -6.11 -23.30 118.06
N LEU A 825 -4.87 -23.32 117.55
CA LEU A 825 -3.68 -23.62 118.33
C LEU A 825 -3.35 -22.46 119.26
N ASP A 826 -3.43 -21.21 118.77
CA ASP A 826 -3.22 -19.99 119.55
C ASP A 826 -4.24 -19.90 120.68
N ASP A 827 -5.53 -20.10 120.39
CA ASP A 827 -6.61 -20.14 121.41
C ASP A 827 -6.33 -21.17 122.51
N LYS A 828 -5.85 -22.36 122.14
CA LYS A 828 -5.48 -23.41 123.09
C LYS A 828 -4.25 -23.03 123.89
N THR A 829 -3.26 -22.41 123.25
CA THR A 829 -2.02 -21.96 123.88
C THR A 829 -2.31 -20.87 124.91
N GLU A 830 -3.13 -19.87 124.57
CA GLU A 830 -3.60 -18.83 125.50
C GLU A 830 -4.36 -19.43 126.68
N ARG A 831 -5.24 -20.41 126.42
CA ARG A 831 -6.00 -21.10 127.48
C ARG A 831 -5.09 -21.92 128.40
N ILE A 832 -4.04 -22.55 127.87
CA ILE A 832 -3.01 -23.25 128.68
C ILE A 832 -2.29 -22.25 129.58
N VAL A 833 -1.78 -21.14 129.03
CA VAL A 833 -1.07 -20.10 129.81
C VAL A 833 -1.96 -19.53 130.92
N ALA A 834 -3.24 -19.27 130.63
CA ALA A 834 -4.19 -18.80 131.63
C ALA A 834 -4.37 -19.82 132.77
N LEU A 835 -4.51 -21.11 132.43
CA LEU A 835 -4.60 -22.18 133.42
C LEU A 835 -3.31 -22.33 134.24
N GLU A 836 -2.14 -22.25 133.62
CA GLU A 836 -0.84 -22.28 134.31
C GLU A 836 -0.69 -21.14 135.31
N GLU A 837 -1.12 -19.93 134.95
CA GLU A 837 -1.07 -18.76 135.83
C GLU A 837 -2.04 -18.91 137.01
N ASP A 838 -3.24 -19.45 136.79
CA ASP A 838 -4.17 -19.77 137.87
C ASP A 838 -3.64 -20.89 138.78
N LEU A 839 -2.92 -21.87 138.21
CA LEU A 839 -2.24 -22.92 138.97
C LEU A 839 -1.15 -22.30 139.86
N ARG A 840 -0.29 -21.41 139.32
CA ARG A 840 0.71 -20.66 140.12
C ARG A 840 0.08 -19.85 141.25
N LYS A 841 -1.03 -19.14 140.99
CA LYS A 841 -1.73 -18.38 142.04
C LYS A 841 -2.21 -19.30 143.16
N ARG A 842 -2.74 -20.48 142.81
CA ARG A 842 -3.16 -21.49 143.79
C ARG A 842 -1.97 -22.06 144.54
N GLU A 843 -0.85 -22.35 143.88
CA GLU A 843 0.42 -22.78 144.51
C GLU A 843 0.93 -21.73 145.50
N MET A 844 1.01 -20.45 145.11
CA MET A 844 1.38 -19.36 146.02
C MET A 844 0.44 -19.27 147.22
N LYS A 845 -0.86 -19.47 147.00
CA LYS A 845 -1.84 -19.48 148.09
C LYS A 845 -1.61 -20.67 149.03
N ILE A 846 -1.35 -21.85 148.50
CA ILE A 846 -0.99 -23.05 149.28
C ILE A 846 0.27 -22.75 150.10
N SER A 847 1.36 -22.28 149.48
CA SER A 847 2.59 -21.92 150.20
C SER A 847 2.37 -20.88 151.30
N SER A 848 1.50 -19.88 151.08
CA SER A 848 1.14 -18.89 152.11
C SER A 848 0.39 -19.51 153.29
N LEU A 849 -0.54 -20.44 153.00
CA LEU A 849 -1.30 -21.17 154.01
C LEU A 849 -0.39 -22.14 154.76
N GLU A 850 0.53 -22.82 154.08
CA GLU A 850 1.55 -23.68 154.68
C GLU A 850 2.47 -22.90 155.62
N SER A 851 2.92 -21.70 155.23
CA SER A 851 3.71 -20.80 156.10
C SER A 851 2.91 -20.37 157.34
N SER A 852 1.65 -19.97 157.15
CA SER A 852 0.76 -19.63 158.26
C SER A 852 0.52 -20.83 159.20
N LEU A 853 0.34 -22.04 158.65
CA LEU A 853 0.25 -23.27 159.43
C LEU A 853 1.54 -23.57 160.18
N ALA A 854 2.71 -23.36 159.57
CA ALA A 854 4.00 -23.51 160.22
C ALA A 854 4.19 -22.53 161.39
N ASP A 855 3.77 -21.28 161.22
CA ASP A 855 3.80 -20.27 162.29
C ASP A 855 2.81 -20.57 163.41
N MET A 856 1.60 -21.04 163.09
CA MET A 856 0.65 -21.52 164.10
C MET A 856 1.20 -22.74 164.84
N ARG A 857 1.84 -23.68 164.15
CA ARG A 857 2.55 -24.80 164.78
C ARG A 857 3.67 -24.32 165.70
N ARG A 858 4.46 -23.30 165.32
CA ARG A 858 5.47 -22.68 166.21
C ARG A 858 4.82 -22.04 167.43
N LYS A 859 3.75 -21.26 167.26
CA LYS A 859 3.02 -20.65 168.38
C LYS A 859 2.49 -21.71 169.33
N ILE A 860 1.89 -22.78 168.81
CA ILE A 860 1.46 -23.93 169.61
C ILE A 860 2.66 -24.53 170.34
N SER A 861 3.81 -24.73 169.68
CA SER A 861 5.02 -25.24 170.32
C SER A 861 5.51 -24.35 171.47
N VAL A 862 5.45 -23.03 171.32
CA VAL A 862 5.79 -22.06 172.38
C VAL A 862 4.77 -22.13 173.51
N PHE A 863 3.48 -22.20 173.21
CA PHE A 863 2.44 -22.38 174.21
C PHE A 863 2.59 -23.69 174.97
N THR A 864 2.89 -24.80 174.28
CA THR A 864 3.15 -26.09 174.94
C THR A 864 4.39 -26.05 175.81
N TYR A 865 5.46 -25.35 175.37
CA TYR A 865 6.66 -25.16 176.19
C TYR A 865 6.36 -24.29 177.43
N SER A 866 5.55 -23.24 177.26
CA SER A 866 5.12 -22.37 178.36
C SER A 866 4.15 -23.09 179.31
N MET A 867 3.30 -23.98 178.79
CA MET A 867 2.45 -24.86 179.61
C MET A 867 3.29 -25.87 180.38
N GLN A 868 4.29 -26.48 179.74
CA GLN A 868 5.24 -27.39 180.41
C GLN A 868 5.98 -26.65 181.52
N TRP A 869 6.46 -25.43 181.28
CA TRP A 869 7.09 -24.59 182.31
C TRP A 869 6.13 -24.25 183.47
N LEU A 870 4.88 -23.88 183.17
CA LEU A 870 3.86 -23.65 184.21
C LEU A 870 3.54 -24.94 184.98
N GLN A 871 3.51 -26.08 184.32
CA GLN A 871 3.30 -27.38 184.94
C GLN A 871 4.47 -27.74 185.87
N GLU A 872 5.71 -27.40 185.48
CA GLU A 872 6.92 -27.51 186.30
C GLU A 872 6.89 -26.56 187.52
N VAL A 873 6.35 -25.34 187.36
CA VAL A 873 6.12 -24.39 188.46
C VAL A 873 5.03 -24.89 189.41
N VAL A 874 3.93 -25.46 188.90
CA VAL A 874 2.86 -26.06 189.72
C VAL A 874 3.36 -27.30 190.45
N GLU A 875 4.13 -28.17 189.80
CA GLU A 875 4.75 -29.34 190.45
C GLU A 875 5.71 -28.93 191.57
N ASN A 876 6.46 -27.84 191.39
CA ASN A 876 7.31 -27.27 192.44
C ASN A 876 6.48 -26.65 193.59
N TYR A 877 5.33 -26.02 193.32
CA TYR A 877 4.44 -25.49 194.35
C TYR A 877 3.73 -26.58 195.17
N THR A 878 3.41 -27.73 194.56
CA THR A 878 2.77 -28.86 195.27
C THR A 878 3.70 -29.61 196.23
N LYS A 879 5.02 -29.42 196.15
CA LYS A 879 5.99 -30.15 196.98
C LYS A 879 6.25 -29.54 198.37
N GLU A 880 5.89 -28.29 198.65
CA GLU A 880 6.21 -27.64 199.93
C GLU A 880 5.06 -27.58 200.96
N TYR A 881 3.84 -28.00 200.62
CA TYR A 881 2.74 -28.18 201.58
C TYR A 881 2.07 -29.56 201.42
N PRO A 882 2.61 -30.62 202.06
CA PRO A 882 2.02 -31.94 202.02
C PRO A 882 0.86 -32.10 203.02
N PHE A 883 -0.22 -32.72 202.56
CA PHE A 883 -1.15 -33.48 203.41
C PHE A 883 -0.69 -34.94 203.45
#